data_AF-A0A3A9F4J9-F1
#
_entry.id   AF-A0A3A9F4J9-F1
#
_cell.length_a   1.000
_cell.length_b   1.000
_cell.length_c   1.000
_cell.angle_alpha   90.00
_cell.angle_beta   90.00
_cell.angle_gamma   90.00
#
_symmetry.space_group_name_H-M   'P 1'
#
loop_
_entity.id
_entity.type
_entity.pdbx_description
1 polymer ?
#
loop_
_entity_poly.entity_id
_entity_poly.type
_entity_poly.pdbx_seq_one_letter_code
_entity_poly.pdbx_strand_id
1 'polypeptide(L)'
;MIAIWKKELKSYFHSIIGYLYIGVILFFTGIYFTIYNLINGLPYISYTLSSILMTFLIVTPLLTMRIMSEEKKMKTDQLLFTSPVSPGKILIGKYLSMLTVLAIPMGVIALYPLIMASFGEVPFAEAYTAIFGFFLFGAACLAIGLFVSALTENQIIAALITFAILLFGFLLAGIISVLAAGNTWLSNIASIFDLATRLSTLMDGVLDLTCIIYFLTIVFLFLFFTYELIQKRKYHVSARGVKTRVFSIGFIIVVLLVSGGVNYFVLTLPTTMTQIDVTNTHLYSITQPTKDLVSSLEEDVTIYVLENETVADDIVQQILGRYEDLSSHIKIEYRDMETYPNFAAQYTLDTLSSNSLIVVCKEKSKAIDYSMLFESQFDYGTYSSVATGFDGEGQITSAISYVLSEEQPKMYAIQGHNEAEVSQRLSSRLAKANIDVETMQLLNYEKIPEDAQCIFIFAPTVDFSQEDAKKVVDYLKGGGHALIITSWTQEELPNFEGVLEEYGVHLKKGIVAEGDSSAYYQNPFYLLPNVLANEMTYSIMNRYIFMPYAQAISIEEDVRSSLSIESLLTTTEKAYIKENMGEAETYEKEEGDEEGSFPIGVLITEDLGDKTTRIVHFTTENMLTDHVDDTVSGANMELLMNGITSMVDNTSPISIPVKQYNVSQNIVNTFTALTLGGILTIFIPLALLITGIIVWARRRKK
;
A
#
# COMPACT_ATOMS: atom_id res chain seq x y z
N MET A 1 -32.27 28.83 -15.54
CA MET A 1 -31.38 27.82 -14.92
C MET A 1 -30.05 28.45 -14.52
N ILE A 2 -29.19 28.87 -15.47
CA ILE A 2 -27.88 29.47 -15.17
C ILE A 2 -27.96 30.68 -14.21
N ALA A 3 -28.93 31.58 -14.40
CA ALA A 3 -29.12 32.72 -13.49
C ALA A 3 -29.46 32.30 -12.05
N ILE A 4 -30.22 31.22 -11.89
CA ILE A 4 -30.57 30.68 -10.56
C ILE A 4 -29.35 30.01 -9.95
N TRP A 5 -28.66 29.17 -10.71
CA TRP A 5 -27.40 28.56 -10.29
C TRP A 5 -26.39 29.61 -9.80
N LYS A 6 -26.13 30.66 -10.59
CA LYS A 6 -25.22 31.76 -10.19
C LYS A 6 -25.71 32.48 -8.93
N LYS A 7 -27.02 32.74 -8.81
CA LYS A 7 -27.60 33.40 -7.62
C LYS A 7 -27.39 32.54 -6.36
N GLU A 8 -27.71 31.25 -6.42
CA GLU A 8 -27.60 30.33 -5.27
C GLU A 8 -26.15 30.05 -4.91
N LEU A 9 -25.28 29.81 -5.89
CA LEU A 9 -23.84 29.65 -5.68
C LEU A 9 -23.25 30.91 -5.01
N LYS A 10 -23.63 32.09 -5.51
CA LYS A 10 -23.25 33.37 -4.91
C LYS A 10 -23.77 33.47 -3.47
N SER A 11 -24.99 33.01 -3.18
CA SER A 11 -25.56 32.98 -1.83
C SER A 11 -24.69 32.17 -0.86
N TYR A 12 -24.24 30.97 -1.27
CA TYR A 12 -23.36 30.14 -0.45
C TYR A 12 -22.05 30.84 -0.06
N PHE A 13 -21.40 31.51 -1.01
CA PHE A 13 -20.14 32.25 -0.78
C PHE A 13 -20.31 33.69 -0.28
N HIS A 14 -21.53 34.21 -0.21
CA HIS A 14 -21.83 35.48 0.50
C HIS A 14 -22.22 35.23 1.95
N SER A 15 -22.48 33.98 2.30
CA SER A 15 -22.62 33.49 3.66
C SER A 15 -21.34 32.76 4.08
N ILE A 16 -21.20 32.45 5.37
CA ILE A 16 -20.11 31.62 5.85
C ILE A 16 -20.31 30.12 5.53
N ILE A 17 -21.51 29.70 5.14
CA ILE A 17 -21.90 28.27 5.06
C ILE A 17 -21.10 27.52 4.00
N GLY A 18 -20.92 28.11 2.81
CA GLY A 18 -20.14 27.47 1.75
C GLY A 18 -18.69 27.23 2.18
N TYR A 19 -18.05 28.24 2.77
CA TYR A 19 -16.68 28.12 3.29
C TYR A 19 -16.59 27.14 4.46
N LEU A 20 -17.59 27.14 5.35
CA LEU A 20 -17.64 26.22 6.48
C LEU A 20 -17.75 24.77 6.01
N TYR A 21 -18.63 24.49 5.04
CA TYR A 21 -18.79 23.16 4.46
C TYR A 21 -17.48 22.65 3.85
N ILE A 22 -16.84 23.45 2.98
CA ILE A 22 -15.59 23.09 2.32
C ILE A 22 -14.47 22.93 3.35
N GLY A 23 -14.34 23.88 4.28
CA GLY A 23 -13.30 23.86 5.31
C GLY A 23 -13.42 22.65 6.23
N VAL A 24 -14.62 22.29 6.69
CA VAL A 24 -14.81 21.11 7.56
C VAL A 24 -14.48 19.82 6.81
N ILE A 25 -14.91 19.66 5.56
CA ILE A 25 -14.56 18.47 4.77
C ILE A 25 -13.04 18.37 4.62
N LEU A 26 -12.38 19.43 4.15
CA LEU A 26 -10.93 19.42 3.95
C LEU A 26 -10.14 19.24 5.25
N PHE A 27 -10.62 19.78 6.37
CA PHE A 27 -10.01 19.58 7.68
C PHE A 27 -9.98 18.11 8.06
N PHE A 28 -11.14 17.42 8.03
CA PHE A 28 -11.20 16.01 8.38
C PHE A 28 -10.50 15.13 7.34
N THR A 29 -10.57 15.45 6.04
CA THR A 29 -9.83 14.68 5.03
C THR A 29 -8.33 14.87 5.22
N GLY A 30 -7.87 16.09 5.55
CA GLY A 30 -6.47 16.38 5.85
C GLY A 30 -5.95 15.56 7.03
N ILE A 31 -6.72 15.46 8.13
CA ILE A 31 -6.35 14.64 9.29
C ILE A 31 -6.15 13.19 8.87
N TYR A 32 -7.16 12.57 8.24
CA TYR A 32 -7.09 11.16 7.90
C TYR A 32 -6.04 10.87 6.81
N PHE A 33 -5.88 11.76 5.84
CA PHE A 33 -4.82 11.67 4.84
C PHE A 33 -3.43 11.71 5.48
N THR A 34 -3.22 12.62 6.43
CA THR A 34 -1.95 12.71 7.15
C THR A 34 -1.67 11.43 7.92
N ILE A 35 -2.66 10.89 8.63
CA ILE A 35 -2.48 9.67 9.44
C ILE A 35 -2.28 8.44 8.55
N TYR A 36 -3.21 8.15 7.64
CA TYR A 36 -3.20 6.90 6.90
C TYR A 36 -2.19 6.90 5.74
N ASN A 37 -2.13 7.98 4.96
CA ASN A 37 -1.37 7.97 3.71
C ASN A 37 0.03 8.57 3.87
N LEU A 38 0.24 9.56 4.76
CA LEU A 38 1.56 10.15 4.98
C LEU A 38 2.31 9.46 6.13
N ILE A 39 1.73 9.38 7.32
CA ILE A 39 2.40 8.82 8.50
C ILE A 39 2.49 7.30 8.42
N ASN A 40 1.41 6.61 8.07
CA ASN A 40 1.38 5.14 7.94
C ASN A 40 1.72 4.63 6.52
N GLY A 41 1.95 5.54 5.58
CA GLY A 41 2.39 5.17 4.23
C GLY A 41 1.41 4.36 3.40
N LEU A 42 0.12 4.28 3.74
CA LEU A 42 -0.82 3.47 2.95
C LEU A 42 -0.99 4.06 1.54
N PRO A 43 -0.81 3.27 0.46
CA PRO A 43 -0.84 3.78 -0.91
C PRO A 43 -2.26 4.01 -1.45
N TYR A 44 -3.30 3.61 -0.70
CA TYR A 44 -4.69 3.73 -1.12
C TYR A 44 -5.40 4.92 -0.45
N ILE A 45 -5.92 5.85 -1.24
CA ILE A 45 -6.72 7.00 -0.76
C ILE A 45 -8.08 6.57 -0.16
N SER A 46 -8.53 5.35 -0.49
CA SER A 46 -9.81 4.78 -0.06
C SER A 46 -9.94 4.75 1.46
N TYR A 47 -8.86 4.43 2.20
CA TYR A 47 -8.87 4.46 3.68
C TYR A 47 -9.22 5.84 4.24
N THR A 48 -8.66 6.90 3.65
CA THR A 48 -8.96 8.29 4.03
C THR A 48 -10.39 8.66 3.70
N LEU A 49 -10.87 8.30 2.52
CA LEU A 49 -12.25 8.54 2.10
C LEU A 49 -13.26 7.80 2.99
N SER A 50 -12.97 6.55 3.36
CA SER A 50 -13.82 5.74 4.24
C SER A 50 -13.96 6.38 5.61
N SER A 51 -12.84 6.89 6.13
CA SER A 51 -12.79 7.51 7.46
C SER A 51 -13.55 8.83 7.54
N ILE A 52 -13.65 9.60 6.44
CA ILE A 52 -14.45 10.82 6.41
C ILE A 52 -15.95 10.58 6.16
N LEU A 53 -16.39 9.37 5.78
CA LEU A 53 -17.80 9.11 5.45
C LEU A 53 -18.77 9.58 6.54
N MET A 54 -18.48 9.29 7.80
CA MET A 54 -19.35 9.70 8.91
C MET A 54 -19.44 11.22 9.06
N THR A 55 -18.30 11.93 8.97
CA THR A 55 -18.25 13.39 8.94
C THR A 55 -19.06 13.93 7.76
N PHE A 56 -18.90 13.33 6.59
CA PHE A 56 -19.61 13.73 5.37
C PHE A 56 -21.13 13.59 5.51
N LEU A 57 -21.61 12.53 6.16
CA LEU A 57 -23.02 12.31 6.46
C LEU A 57 -23.60 13.39 7.40
N ILE A 58 -22.80 13.91 8.34
CA ILE A 58 -23.21 14.99 9.26
C ILE A 58 -23.19 16.36 8.58
N VAL A 59 -22.18 16.63 7.76
CA VAL A 59 -21.93 17.95 7.17
C VAL A 59 -22.80 18.21 5.94
N THR A 60 -23.15 17.19 5.17
CA THR A 60 -24.00 17.31 3.96
C THR A 60 -25.42 17.85 4.24
N PRO A 61 -26.13 17.40 5.28
CA PRO A 61 -27.39 18.00 5.73
C PRO A 61 -27.31 19.51 6.00
N LEU A 62 -26.17 20.02 6.49
CA LEU A 62 -26.00 21.46 6.76
C LEU A 62 -25.95 22.29 5.48
N LEU A 63 -25.47 21.72 4.37
CA LEU A 63 -25.44 22.40 3.07
C LEU A 63 -26.84 22.45 2.42
N THR A 64 -27.61 21.37 2.56
CA THR A 64 -28.92 21.22 1.91
C THR A 64 -30.08 21.80 2.73
N MET A 65 -29.97 21.85 4.05
CA MET A 65 -31.12 22.16 4.92
C MET A 65 -31.82 23.48 4.58
N ARG A 66 -31.09 24.54 4.18
CA ARG A 66 -31.63 25.89 3.97
C ARG A 66 -32.25 26.13 2.59
N ILE A 67 -31.85 25.35 1.59
CA ILE A 67 -32.03 25.68 0.17
C ILE A 67 -33.51 25.89 -0.24
N MET A 68 -34.44 25.18 0.43
CA MET A 68 -35.89 25.33 0.25
C MET A 68 -36.61 25.72 1.55
N SER A 69 -36.20 25.16 2.70
CA SER A 69 -36.89 25.42 3.97
C SER A 69 -36.86 26.89 4.40
N GLU A 70 -35.79 27.62 4.08
CA GLU A 70 -35.67 29.05 4.40
C GLU A 70 -36.62 29.91 3.54
N GLU A 71 -36.71 29.61 2.24
CA GLU A 71 -37.61 30.32 1.34
C GLU A 71 -39.07 30.11 1.73
N LYS A 72 -39.40 28.90 2.21
CA LYS A 72 -40.72 28.55 2.70
C LYS A 72 -41.05 29.27 4.01
N LYS A 73 -40.10 29.28 4.96
CA LYS A 73 -40.22 30.02 6.23
C LYS A 73 -40.42 31.51 6.03
N MET A 74 -39.71 32.10 5.06
CA MET A 74 -39.78 33.52 4.74
C MET A 74 -40.93 33.87 3.77
N LYS A 75 -41.71 32.89 3.32
CA LYS A 75 -42.79 33.03 2.32
C LYS A 75 -42.34 33.65 0.99
N THR A 76 -41.04 33.57 0.68
CA THR A 76 -40.47 34.05 -0.57
C THR A 76 -40.59 33.03 -1.70
N ASP A 77 -40.94 31.78 -1.37
CA ASP A 77 -41.27 30.72 -2.33
C ASP A 77 -42.42 31.11 -3.27
N GLN A 78 -43.39 31.90 -2.79
CA GLN A 78 -44.49 32.43 -3.60
C GLN A 78 -44.00 33.31 -4.75
N LEU A 79 -43.02 34.18 -4.50
CA LEU A 79 -42.40 35.02 -5.54
C LEU A 79 -41.67 34.18 -6.58
N LEU A 80 -41.09 33.07 -6.15
CA LEU A 80 -40.39 32.14 -7.02
C LEU A 80 -41.37 31.39 -7.92
N PHE A 81 -42.55 31.02 -7.40
CA PHE A 81 -43.58 30.30 -8.15
C PHE A 81 -44.36 31.19 -9.12
N THR A 82 -44.51 32.49 -8.83
CA THR A 82 -45.11 33.48 -9.75
C THR A 82 -44.14 33.96 -10.83
N SER A 83 -42.84 33.68 -10.69
CA SER A 83 -41.86 33.98 -11.74
C SER A 83 -42.14 33.20 -13.03
N PRO A 84 -41.80 33.74 -14.22
CA PRO A 84 -42.02 33.09 -15.52
C PRO A 84 -41.06 31.92 -15.78
N VAL A 85 -40.45 31.34 -14.74
CA VAL A 85 -39.50 30.24 -14.83
C VAL A 85 -40.19 28.92 -14.50
N SER A 86 -39.89 27.86 -15.26
CA SER A 86 -40.44 26.53 -14.99
C SER A 86 -39.88 25.95 -13.67
N PRO A 87 -40.69 25.18 -12.90
CA PRO A 87 -40.25 24.54 -11.66
C PRO A 87 -38.99 23.68 -11.81
N GLY A 88 -38.86 22.95 -12.92
CA GLY A 88 -37.67 22.13 -13.20
C GLY A 88 -36.40 22.96 -13.38
N LYS A 89 -36.48 24.12 -14.04
CA LYS A 89 -35.33 25.04 -14.21
C LYS A 89 -34.88 25.66 -12.88
N ILE A 90 -35.80 25.83 -11.92
CA ILE A 90 -35.51 26.26 -10.56
C ILE A 90 -34.80 25.15 -9.80
N LEU A 91 -35.38 23.94 -9.80
CA LEU A 91 -34.87 22.78 -9.11
C LEU A 91 -33.43 22.45 -9.53
N ILE A 92 -33.20 22.28 -10.84
CA ILE A 92 -31.88 21.96 -11.37
C ILE A 92 -30.87 23.06 -11.05
N GLY A 93 -31.28 24.34 -11.11
CA GLY A 93 -30.40 25.46 -10.75
C GLY A 93 -29.95 25.43 -9.29
N LYS A 94 -30.85 25.10 -8.36
CA LYS A 94 -30.53 24.93 -6.94
C LYS A 94 -29.64 23.69 -6.70
N TYR A 95 -29.99 22.55 -7.30
CA TYR A 95 -29.20 21.33 -7.18
C TYR A 95 -27.76 21.50 -7.68
N LEU A 96 -27.58 22.04 -8.89
CA LEU A 96 -26.25 22.30 -9.46
C LEU A 96 -25.41 23.24 -8.60
N SER A 97 -26.03 24.17 -7.86
CA SER A 97 -25.28 25.08 -6.99
C SER A 97 -24.65 24.35 -5.81
N MET A 98 -25.38 23.42 -5.19
CA MET A 98 -24.86 22.56 -4.12
C MET A 98 -23.82 21.57 -4.66
N LEU A 99 -24.08 21.01 -5.85
CA LEU A 99 -23.14 20.11 -6.51
C LEU A 99 -21.80 20.81 -6.82
N THR A 100 -21.84 22.09 -7.21
CA THR A 100 -20.62 22.89 -7.42
C THR A 100 -19.87 23.12 -6.11
N VAL A 101 -20.58 23.37 -4.99
CA VAL A 101 -19.96 23.52 -3.67
C VAL A 101 -19.32 22.21 -3.20
N LEU A 102 -19.94 21.06 -3.49
CA LEU A 102 -19.37 19.72 -3.24
C LEU A 102 -18.15 19.43 -4.12
N ALA A 103 -18.15 19.87 -5.39
CA ALA A 103 -17.05 19.61 -6.31
C ALA A 103 -15.72 20.28 -5.90
N ILE A 104 -15.77 21.40 -5.15
CA ILE A 104 -14.56 22.12 -4.72
C ILE A 104 -13.67 21.28 -3.80
N PRO A 105 -14.13 20.75 -2.65
CA PRO A 105 -13.30 19.90 -1.82
C PRO A 105 -12.90 18.61 -2.54
N MET A 106 -13.75 18.05 -3.40
CA MET A 106 -13.37 16.87 -4.20
C MET A 106 -12.24 17.17 -5.18
N GLY A 107 -12.21 18.37 -5.78
CA GLY A 107 -11.11 18.80 -6.64
C GLY A 107 -9.79 18.98 -5.89
N VAL A 108 -9.83 19.38 -4.62
CA VAL A 108 -8.63 19.42 -3.76
C VAL A 108 -8.18 18.01 -3.41
N ILE A 109 -9.11 17.11 -3.05
CA ILE A 109 -8.81 15.71 -2.72
C ILE A 109 -8.24 14.96 -3.94
N ALA A 110 -8.66 15.32 -5.16
CA ALA A 110 -8.09 14.77 -6.40
C ALA A 110 -6.58 15.07 -6.59
N LEU A 111 -6.02 16.02 -5.83
CA LEU A 111 -4.58 16.28 -5.80
C LEU A 111 -3.82 15.34 -4.85
N TYR A 112 -4.50 14.66 -3.93
CA TYR A 112 -3.85 13.84 -2.91
C TYR A 112 -3.10 12.63 -3.49
N PRO A 113 -3.65 11.86 -4.46
CA PRO A 113 -2.89 10.81 -5.12
C PRO A 113 -1.62 11.32 -5.82
N LEU A 114 -1.62 12.56 -6.34
CA LEU A 114 -0.44 13.17 -6.95
C LEU A 114 0.63 13.52 -5.91
N ILE A 115 0.21 13.92 -4.70
CA ILE A 115 1.13 14.15 -3.58
C ILE A 115 1.74 12.82 -3.12
N MET A 116 0.95 11.75 -3.07
CA MET A 116 1.45 10.42 -2.67
C MET A 116 2.50 9.89 -3.65
N ALA A 117 2.34 10.18 -4.96
CA ALA A 117 3.25 9.69 -6.00
C ALA A 117 4.67 10.24 -5.91
N SER A 118 4.93 11.27 -5.09
CA SER A 118 6.31 11.71 -4.81
C SER A 118 7.02 10.86 -3.75
N PHE A 119 6.31 9.95 -3.08
CA PHE A 119 6.83 9.15 -1.96
C PHE A 119 6.82 7.64 -2.21
N GLY A 120 6.30 7.23 -3.37
CA GLY A 120 6.31 5.84 -3.82
C GLY A 120 5.23 5.60 -4.86
N GLU A 121 4.90 4.34 -5.09
CA GLU A 121 3.92 3.97 -6.09
C GLU A 121 2.48 4.23 -5.61
N VAL A 122 1.63 4.64 -6.54
CA VAL A 122 0.23 4.93 -6.25
C VAL A 122 -0.65 4.32 -7.33
N PRO A 123 -1.66 3.51 -6.97
CA PRO A 123 -2.62 3.00 -7.93
C PRO A 123 -3.58 4.12 -8.34
N PHE A 124 -3.16 4.94 -9.31
CA PHE A 124 -3.92 6.11 -9.75
C PHE A 124 -5.33 5.77 -10.22
N ALA A 125 -5.50 4.66 -10.94
CA ALA A 125 -6.80 4.28 -11.48
C ALA A 125 -7.80 3.93 -10.35
N GLU A 126 -7.36 3.16 -9.36
CA GLU A 126 -8.15 2.86 -8.15
C GLU A 126 -8.43 4.14 -7.35
N ALA A 127 -7.42 4.98 -7.13
CA ALA A 127 -7.55 6.21 -6.36
C ALA A 127 -8.56 7.19 -6.97
N TYR A 128 -8.51 7.41 -8.29
CA TYR A 128 -9.47 8.27 -8.98
C TYR A 128 -10.86 7.65 -9.09
N THR A 129 -10.97 6.32 -9.16
CA THR A 129 -12.26 5.61 -9.10
C THR A 129 -12.91 5.78 -7.73
N ALA A 130 -12.15 5.66 -6.64
CA ALA A 130 -12.62 5.91 -5.29
C ALA A 130 -13.10 7.36 -5.08
N ILE A 131 -12.33 8.35 -5.55
CA ILE A 131 -12.70 9.77 -5.47
C ILE A 131 -13.95 10.06 -6.30
N PHE A 132 -14.07 9.47 -7.49
CA PHE A 132 -15.25 9.60 -8.34
C PHE A 132 -16.49 8.96 -7.69
N GLY A 133 -16.36 7.75 -7.13
CA GLY A 133 -17.42 7.09 -6.37
C GLY A 133 -17.89 7.92 -5.18
N PHE A 134 -16.96 8.51 -4.43
CA PHE A 134 -17.27 9.39 -3.31
C PHE A 134 -18.02 10.66 -3.76
N PHE A 135 -17.65 11.24 -4.90
CA PHE A 135 -18.39 12.37 -5.50
C PHE A 135 -19.82 11.98 -5.90
N LEU A 136 -20.02 10.82 -6.53
CA LEU A 136 -21.35 10.32 -6.90
C LEU A 136 -22.23 10.05 -5.67
N PHE A 137 -21.66 9.44 -4.64
CA PHE A 137 -22.32 9.27 -3.35
C PHE A 137 -22.74 10.62 -2.76
N GLY A 138 -21.84 11.60 -2.74
CA GLY A 138 -22.15 12.95 -2.30
C GLY A 138 -23.27 13.61 -3.11
N ALA A 139 -23.27 13.45 -4.43
CA ALA A 139 -24.31 13.96 -5.31
C ALA A 139 -25.69 13.36 -4.98
N ALA A 140 -25.75 12.07 -4.65
CA ALA A 140 -26.96 11.38 -4.19
C ALA A 140 -27.42 11.91 -2.82
N CYS A 141 -26.52 12.06 -1.86
CA CYS A 141 -26.84 12.65 -0.55
C CYS A 141 -27.41 14.06 -0.66
N LEU A 142 -26.88 14.89 -1.57
CA LEU A 142 -27.41 16.23 -1.84
C LEU A 142 -28.83 16.21 -2.39
N ALA A 143 -29.16 15.26 -3.28
CA ALA A 143 -30.50 15.11 -3.83
C ALA A 143 -31.52 14.73 -2.74
N ILE A 144 -31.14 13.80 -1.85
CA ILE A 144 -31.96 13.41 -0.68
C ILE A 144 -32.18 14.62 0.24
N GLY A 145 -31.11 15.35 0.59
CA GLY A 145 -31.22 16.52 1.46
C GLY A 145 -32.04 17.66 0.86
N LEU A 146 -31.96 17.87 -0.46
CA LEU A 146 -32.80 18.83 -1.17
C LEU A 146 -34.29 18.47 -1.08
N PHE A 147 -34.62 17.20 -1.25
CA PHE A 147 -35.98 16.69 -1.11
C PHE A 147 -36.51 16.90 0.31
N VAL A 148 -35.73 16.53 1.33
CA VAL A 148 -36.11 16.71 2.74
C VAL A 148 -36.26 18.20 3.09
N SER A 149 -35.36 19.07 2.61
CA SER A 149 -35.48 20.53 2.78
C SER A 149 -36.78 21.08 2.19
N ALA A 150 -37.27 20.50 1.08
CA ALA A 150 -38.53 20.91 0.48
C ALA A 150 -39.76 20.51 1.32
N LEU A 151 -39.67 19.47 2.16
CA LEU A 151 -40.79 18.97 2.97
C LEU A 151 -41.11 19.87 4.18
N THR A 152 -40.11 20.55 4.75
CA THR A 152 -40.24 21.28 6.02
C THR A 152 -39.99 22.79 5.87
N GLU A 153 -40.47 23.57 6.83
CA GLU A 153 -40.20 25.02 6.97
C GLU A 153 -39.06 25.29 7.97
N ASN A 154 -38.66 24.28 8.73
CA ASN A 154 -37.62 24.41 9.75
C ASN A 154 -36.32 23.79 9.26
N GLN A 155 -35.29 24.62 9.11
CA GLN A 155 -33.93 24.23 8.72
C GLN A 155 -33.36 23.13 9.62
N ILE A 156 -33.57 23.23 10.94
CA ILE A 156 -33.02 22.25 11.90
C ILE A 156 -33.66 20.88 11.69
N ILE A 157 -35.00 20.85 11.50
CA ILE A 157 -35.73 19.61 11.23
C ILE A 157 -35.29 19.02 9.88
N ALA A 158 -35.06 19.87 8.86
CA ALA A 158 -34.56 19.40 7.57
C ALA A 158 -33.21 18.69 7.70
N ALA A 159 -32.28 19.30 8.45
CA ALA A 159 -30.96 18.73 8.68
C ALA A 159 -31.05 17.39 9.42
N LEU A 160 -31.79 17.34 10.54
CA LEU A 160 -31.91 16.13 11.36
C LEU A 160 -32.55 14.95 10.60
N ILE A 161 -33.61 15.20 9.84
CA ILE A 161 -34.27 14.15 9.04
C ILE A 161 -33.35 13.69 7.91
N THR A 162 -32.65 14.61 7.24
CA THR A 162 -31.69 14.24 6.20
C THR A 162 -30.59 13.37 6.78
N PHE A 163 -29.98 13.79 7.91
CA PHE A 163 -28.97 13.01 8.60
C PHE A 163 -29.48 11.61 8.97
N ALA A 164 -30.66 11.50 9.56
CA ALA A 164 -31.25 10.22 9.94
C ALA A 164 -31.47 9.28 8.74
N ILE A 165 -31.95 9.81 7.61
CA ILE A 165 -32.15 9.03 6.37
C ILE A 165 -30.81 8.55 5.83
N LEU A 166 -29.81 9.43 5.76
CA LEU A 166 -28.49 9.08 5.24
C LEU A 166 -27.77 8.07 6.14
N LEU A 167 -27.83 8.27 7.47
CA LEU A 167 -27.25 7.35 8.44
C LEU A 167 -27.93 5.97 8.38
N PHE A 168 -29.27 5.94 8.29
CA PHE A 168 -30.00 4.68 8.16
C PHE A 168 -29.64 3.95 6.86
N GLY A 169 -29.55 4.67 5.73
CA GLY A 169 -29.12 4.09 4.45
C GLY A 169 -27.69 3.54 4.50
N PHE A 170 -26.79 4.19 5.23
CA PHE A 170 -25.42 3.73 5.42
C PHE A 170 -25.34 2.47 6.32
N LEU A 171 -26.09 2.43 7.42
CA LEU A 171 -26.10 1.30 8.36
C LEU A 171 -26.92 0.10 7.84
N LEU A 172 -27.69 0.27 6.76
CA LEU A 172 -28.65 -0.70 6.27
C LEU A 172 -28.01 -2.06 5.97
N ALA A 173 -26.85 -2.06 5.31
CA ALA A 173 -26.12 -3.29 4.96
C ALA A 173 -25.76 -4.12 6.19
N GLY A 174 -25.18 -3.48 7.23
CA GLY A 174 -24.82 -4.15 8.48
C GLY A 174 -26.02 -4.60 9.30
N ILE A 175 -27.13 -3.85 9.28
CA ILE A 175 -28.37 -4.24 9.96
C ILE A 175 -28.98 -5.48 9.29
N ILE A 176 -28.99 -5.54 7.96
CA ILE A 176 -29.53 -6.69 7.22
C ILE A 176 -28.62 -7.90 7.29
N SER A 177 -27.29 -7.76 7.29
CA SER A 177 -26.40 -8.92 7.44
C SER A 177 -26.65 -9.67 8.75
N VAL A 178 -26.94 -8.93 9.83
CA VAL A 178 -27.28 -9.50 11.15
C VAL A 178 -28.72 -10.04 11.19
N LEU A 179 -29.70 -9.30 10.64
CA LEU A 179 -31.13 -9.67 10.74
C LEU A 179 -31.59 -10.69 9.69
N ALA A 180 -30.92 -10.77 8.55
CA ALA A 180 -31.34 -11.57 7.40
C ALA A 180 -30.44 -12.79 7.15
N ALA A 181 -29.64 -13.22 8.14
CA ALA A 181 -28.93 -14.49 8.10
C ALA A 181 -29.93 -15.65 7.88
N GLY A 182 -30.17 -15.98 6.61
CA GLY A 182 -31.11 -17.02 6.15
C GLY A 182 -32.37 -16.55 5.41
N ASN A 183 -32.61 -15.25 5.17
CA ASN A 183 -33.85 -14.78 4.51
C ASN A 183 -33.63 -13.94 3.24
N THR A 184 -33.75 -14.58 2.08
CA THR A 184 -33.40 -14.03 0.75
C THR A 184 -34.29 -12.88 0.27
N TRP A 185 -35.53 -12.74 0.75
CA TRP A 185 -36.38 -11.61 0.34
C TRP A 185 -35.97 -10.29 1.01
N LEU A 186 -35.56 -10.35 2.28
CA LEU A 186 -35.10 -9.17 3.04
C LEU A 186 -33.77 -8.65 2.48
N SER A 187 -32.84 -9.55 2.14
CA SER A 187 -31.57 -9.19 1.50
C SER A 187 -31.79 -8.54 0.12
N ASN A 188 -32.77 -9.02 -0.66
CA ASN A 188 -33.08 -8.46 -1.98
C ASN A 188 -33.75 -7.08 -1.92
N ILE A 189 -34.55 -6.79 -0.88
CA ILE A 189 -35.10 -5.44 -0.69
C ILE A 189 -34.02 -4.50 -0.15
N ALA A 190 -33.14 -5.01 0.71
CA ALA A 190 -32.05 -4.24 1.28
C ALA A 190 -31.06 -3.74 0.23
N SER A 191 -30.69 -4.61 -0.73
CA SER A 191 -29.75 -4.28 -1.80
C SER A 191 -30.23 -3.13 -2.70
N ILE A 192 -31.52 -2.78 -2.67
CA ILE A 192 -32.09 -1.62 -3.38
C ILE A 192 -31.73 -0.29 -2.69
N PHE A 193 -31.54 -0.29 -1.36
CA PHE A 193 -31.25 0.92 -0.57
C PHE A 193 -29.83 0.93 -0.01
N ASP A 194 -28.98 0.03 -0.49
CA ASP A 194 -27.63 -0.11 0.01
C ASP A 194 -26.69 0.88 -0.68
N LEU A 195 -26.52 2.04 -0.06
CA LEU A 195 -25.56 3.05 -0.53
C LEU A 195 -24.11 2.70 -0.14
N ALA A 196 -23.93 1.93 0.93
CA ALA A 196 -22.62 1.68 1.53
C ALA A 196 -21.82 0.67 0.70
N THR A 197 -22.40 -0.47 0.34
CA THR A 197 -21.69 -1.50 -0.46
C THR A 197 -21.38 -1.02 -1.87
N ARG A 198 -22.29 -0.25 -2.48
CA ARG A 198 -22.05 0.35 -3.81
C ARG A 198 -20.91 1.35 -3.80
N LEU A 199 -20.76 2.07 -2.70
CA LEU A 199 -19.63 2.98 -2.53
C LEU A 199 -18.34 2.18 -2.27
N SER A 200 -18.37 1.17 -1.41
CA SER A 200 -17.17 0.36 -1.11
C SER A 200 -16.62 -0.31 -2.37
N THR A 201 -17.46 -0.89 -3.23
CA THR A 201 -17.01 -1.47 -4.51
C THR A 201 -16.21 -0.49 -5.38
N LEU A 202 -16.66 0.77 -5.47
CA LEU A 202 -15.91 1.81 -6.21
C LEU A 202 -14.64 2.25 -5.47
N MET A 203 -14.63 2.16 -4.14
CA MET A 203 -13.46 2.49 -3.32
C MET A 203 -12.39 1.40 -3.31
N ASP A 204 -12.79 0.15 -3.57
CA ASP A 204 -11.92 -1.03 -3.69
C ASP A 204 -11.30 -1.15 -5.09
N GLY A 205 -11.42 -0.12 -5.94
CA GLY A 205 -10.77 -0.09 -7.26
C GLY A 205 -11.55 -0.74 -8.40
N VAL A 206 -12.79 -1.20 -8.17
CA VAL A 206 -13.63 -1.78 -9.23
C VAL A 206 -14.53 -0.70 -9.84
N LEU A 207 -14.28 -0.34 -11.10
CA LEU A 207 -15.14 0.62 -11.82
C LEU A 207 -16.41 -0.11 -12.32
N ASP A 208 -17.40 -0.22 -11.45
CA ASP A 208 -18.68 -0.87 -11.73
C ASP A 208 -19.73 0.14 -12.24
N LEU A 209 -20.16 -0.02 -13.50
CA LEU A 209 -21.23 0.74 -14.13
C LEU A 209 -22.55 0.63 -13.35
N THR A 210 -22.78 -0.49 -12.68
CA THR A 210 -23.96 -0.72 -11.85
C THR A 210 -24.03 0.26 -10.70
N CYS A 211 -22.89 0.52 -10.05
CA CYS A 211 -22.79 1.48 -8.95
C CYS A 211 -23.00 2.91 -9.45
N ILE A 212 -22.45 3.26 -10.62
CA ILE A 212 -22.64 4.58 -11.24
C ILE A 212 -24.13 4.82 -11.56
N ILE A 213 -24.78 3.87 -12.25
CA ILE A 213 -26.20 3.96 -12.61
C ILE A 213 -27.06 4.03 -11.35
N TYR A 214 -26.71 3.27 -10.31
CA TYR A 214 -27.42 3.31 -9.03
C TYR A 214 -27.44 4.72 -8.43
N PHE A 215 -26.28 5.37 -8.26
CA PHE A 215 -26.22 6.72 -7.70
C PHE A 215 -26.95 7.75 -8.57
N LEU A 216 -26.82 7.66 -9.91
CA LEU A 216 -27.57 8.52 -10.83
C LEU A 216 -29.08 8.32 -10.72
N THR A 217 -29.53 7.08 -10.50
CA THR A 217 -30.94 6.74 -10.30
C THR A 217 -31.47 7.34 -9.00
N ILE A 218 -30.69 7.27 -7.91
CA ILE A 218 -31.04 7.93 -6.64
C ILE A 218 -31.14 9.45 -6.81
N VAL A 219 -30.16 10.08 -7.48
CA VAL A 219 -30.21 11.51 -7.79
C VAL A 219 -31.49 11.86 -8.56
N PHE A 220 -31.77 11.11 -9.64
CA PHE A 220 -32.96 11.32 -10.46
C PHE A 220 -34.25 11.17 -9.65
N LEU A 221 -34.37 10.11 -8.85
CA LEU A 221 -35.55 9.80 -8.05
C LEU A 221 -35.87 10.93 -7.05
N PHE A 222 -34.89 11.38 -6.28
CA PHE A 222 -35.11 12.41 -5.26
C PHE A 222 -35.31 13.81 -5.86
N LEU A 223 -34.66 14.11 -6.99
CA LEU A 223 -34.98 15.33 -7.76
C LEU A 223 -36.40 15.28 -8.31
N PHE A 224 -36.83 14.13 -8.83
CA PHE A 224 -38.19 13.93 -9.30
C PHE A 224 -39.22 14.13 -8.18
N PHE A 225 -39.00 13.55 -7.00
CA PHE A 225 -39.87 13.78 -5.84
C PHE A 225 -39.92 15.25 -5.42
N THR A 226 -38.78 15.94 -5.47
CA THR A 226 -38.73 17.39 -5.20
C THR A 226 -39.53 18.18 -6.24
N TYR A 227 -39.45 17.81 -7.51
CA TYR A 227 -40.20 18.44 -8.59
C TYR A 227 -41.72 18.30 -8.39
N GLU A 228 -42.21 17.11 -8.08
CA GLU A 228 -43.64 16.85 -7.80
C GLU A 228 -44.13 17.67 -6.59
N LEU A 229 -43.32 17.76 -5.52
CA LEU A 229 -43.64 18.59 -4.35
C LEU A 229 -43.79 20.07 -4.72
N ILE A 230 -42.89 20.60 -5.56
CA ILE A 230 -42.95 21.99 -6.03
C ILE A 230 -44.18 22.20 -6.92
N GLN A 231 -44.44 21.27 -7.85
CA GLN A 231 -45.57 21.37 -8.77
C GLN A 231 -46.90 21.40 -8.02
N LYS A 232 -47.06 20.52 -7.02
CA LYS A 232 -48.25 20.47 -6.14
C LYS A 232 -48.49 21.79 -5.40
N ARG A 233 -47.44 22.54 -5.08
CA ARG A 233 -47.55 23.84 -4.39
C ARG A 233 -47.84 25.01 -5.34
N LYS A 234 -47.25 25.00 -6.54
CA LYS A 234 -47.44 26.08 -7.54
C LYS A 234 -48.87 26.12 -8.09
N TYR A 235 -49.50 24.95 -8.28
CA TYR A 235 -50.88 24.87 -8.75
C TYR A 235 -51.80 24.62 -7.55
N HIS A 236 -52.43 25.67 -7.01
CA HIS A 236 -53.50 25.53 -6.01
C HIS A 236 -54.72 24.92 -6.70
N VAL A 237 -54.80 23.58 -6.77
CA VAL A 237 -55.81 22.89 -7.57
C VAL A 237 -57.15 22.82 -6.81
N SER A 238 -58.17 23.48 -7.36
CA SER A 238 -59.58 23.43 -6.97
C SER A 238 -60.14 21.99 -6.98
N ALA A 239 -61.17 21.72 -6.17
CA ALA A 239 -61.73 20.41 -5.83
C ALA A 239 -62.20 19.50 -7.00
N ARG A 240 -62.12 19.94 -8.27
CA ARG A 240 -62.29 19.07 -9.46
C ARG A 240 -61.03 18.29 -9.87
N GLY A 241 -59.90 18.48 -9.19
CA GLY A 241 -58.58 17.89 -9.50
C GLY A 241 -58.31 16.45 -9.00
N VAL A 242 -59.33 15.64 -8.72
CA VAL A 242 -59.12 14.23 -8.30
C VAL A 242 -58.40 13.42 -9.38
N LYS A 243 -58.68 13.70 -10.68
CA LYS A 243 -57.96 13.10 -11.81
C LYS A 243 -56.46 13.42 -11.80
N THR A 244 -56.06 14.63 -11.37
CA THR A 244 -54.65 15.04 -11.31
C THR A 244 -53.91 14.40 -10.11
N ARG A 245 -54.61 14.12 -9.00
CA ARG A 245 -54.03 13.40 -7.84
C ARG A 245 -53.75 11.92 -8.13
N VAL A 246 -54.67 11.22 -8.78
CA VAL A 246 -54.47 9.82 -9.18
C VAL A 246 -53.34 9.71 -10.21
N PHE A 247 -53.22 10.71 -11.10
CA PHE A 247 -52.14 10.77 -12.09
C PHE A 247 -50.76 10.98 -11.43
N SER A 248 -50.64 11.88 -10.44
CA SER A 248 -49.38 12.14 -9.73
C SER A 248 -48.94 10.95 -8.84
N ILE A 249 -49.87 10.29 -8.11
CA ILE A 249 -49.54 9.09 -7.33
C ILE A 249 -49.18 7.90 -8.24
N GLY A 250 -49.94 7.68 -9.31
CA GLY A 250 -49.63 6.64 -10.30
C GLY A 250 -48.28 6.87 -10.97
N PHE A 251 -47.95 8.12 -11.30
CA PHE A 251 -46.66 8.48 -11.89
C PHE A 251 -45.49 8.26 -10.94
N ILE A 252 -45.65 8.56 -9.64
CA ILE A 252 -44.65 8.24 -8.60
C ILE A 252 -44.40 6.72 -8.52
N ILE A 253 -45.44 5.90 -8.54
CA ILE A 253 -45.31 4.44 -8.52
C ILE A 253 -44.59 3.94 -9.78
N VAL A 254 -44.94 4.47 -10.96
CA VAL A 254 -44.25 4.12 -12.21
C VAL A 254 -42.77 4.48 -12.16
N VAL A 255 -42.42 5.69 -11.69
CA VAL A 255 -41.02 6.11 -11.59
C VAL A 255 -40.24 5.25 -10.59
N LEU A 256 -40.86 4.85 -9.47
CA LEU A 256 -40.27 3.92 -8.51
C LEU A 256 -40.04 2.53 -9.12
N LEU A 257 -41.03 1.99 -9.85
CA LEU A 257 -40.91 0.69 -10.53
C LEU A 257 -39.87 0.72 -11.64
N VAL A 258 -39.80 1.81 -12.42
CA VAL A 258 -38.78 1.99 -13.46
C VAL A 258 -37.39 2.11 -12.84
N SER A 259 -37.24 2.90 -11.76
CA SER A 259 -35.95 3.06 -11.07
C SER A 259 -35.47 1.75 -10.45
N GLY A 260 -36.37 1.02 -9.77
CA GLY A 260 -36.09 -0.31 -9.23
C GLY A 260 -35.80 -1.33 -10.34
N GLY A 261 -36.56 -1.28 -11.44
CA GLY A 261 -36.38 -2.14 -12.60
C GLY A 261 -35.08 -1.89 -13.36
N VAL A 262 -34.64 -0.64 -13.50
CA VAL A 262 -33.33 -0.29 -14.07
C VAL A 262 -32.22 -0.83 -13.19
N ASN A 263 -32.27 -0.59 -11.88
CA ASN A 263 -31.26 -1.12 -10.95
C ASN A 263 -31.23 -2.66 -10.96
N TYR A 264 -32.40 -3.31 -10.97
CA TYR A 264 -32.48 -4.77 -11.06
C TYR A 264 -31.96 -5.30 -12.41
N PHE A 265 -32.31 -4.67 -13.53
CA PHE A 265 -31.85 -5.07 -14.85
C PHE A 265 -30.33 -4.94 -14.99
N VAL A 266 -29.75 -3.84 -14.51
CA VAL A 266 -28.29 -3.64 -14.57
C VAL A 266 -27.56 -4.68 -13.70
N LEU A 267 -28.15 -5.12 -12.58
CA LEU A 267 -27.62 -6.22 -11.78
C LEU A 267 -27.67 -7.59 -12.47
N THR A 268 -28.51 -7.76 -13.49
CA THR A 268 -28.59 -9.01 -14.27
C THR A 268 -27.65 -9.03 -15.48
N LEU A 269 -26.95 -7.92 -15.77
CA LEU A 269 -25.96 -7.88 -16.85
C LEU A 269 -24.68 -8.65 -16.44
N PRO A 270 -23.97 -9.29 -17.40
CA PRO A 270 -22.73 -10.00 -17.11
C PRO A 270 -21.68 -9.06 -16.52
N THR A 271 -20.99 -9.50 -15.46
CA THR A 271 -19.93 -8.74 -14.78
C THR A 271 -18.81 -8.31 -15.73
N THR A 272 -18.53 -9.10 -16.77
CA THR A 272 -17.55 -8.80 -17.83
C THR A 272 -17.88 -7.56 -18.69
N MET A 273 -19.14 -7.09 -18.69
CA MET A 273 -19.55 -5.90 -19.44
C MET A 273 -19.84 -4.69 -18.54
N THR A 274 -20.00 -4.91 -17.23
CA THR A 274 -20.37 -3.87 -16.26
C THR A 274 -19.24 -3.48 -15.32
N GLN A 275 -18.27 -4.35 -15.10
CA GLN A 275 -17.14 -4.12 -14.21
C GLN A 275 -15.87 -4.02 -15.05
N ILE A 276 -15.18 -2.90 -14.92
CA ILE A 276 -13.80 -2.76 -15.38
C ILE A 276 -12.94 -2.83 -14.13
N ASP A 277 -12.16 -3.91 -14.04
CA ASP A 277 -11.09 -4.00 -13.06
C ASP A 277 -9.98 -3.05 -13.51
N VAL A 278 -9.67 -2.06 -12.66
CA VAL A 278 -8.61 -1.08 -12.91
C VAL A 278 -7.45 -1.24 -11.93
N THR A 279 -7.34 -2.42 -11.30
CA THR A 279 -6.20 -2.76 -10.44
C THR A 279 -4.90 -2.83 -11.26
N ASN A 280 -3.82 -2.36 -10.64
CA ASN A 280 -2.50 -2.28 -11.28
C ASN A 280 -1.81 -3.66 -11.29
N THR A 281 -2.11 -4.52 -12.26
CA THR A 281 -1.48 -5.85 -12.33
C THR A 281 -0.72 -6.05 -13.65
N HIS A 282 0.54 -5.61 -13.69
CA HIS A 282 1.47 -5.87 -14.81
C HIS A 282 2.03 -7.31 -14.81
N LEU A 283 1.20 -8.30 -14.47
CA LEU A 283 1.60 -9.66 -14.09
C LEU A 283 2.39 -10.41 -15.18
N TYR A 284 2.11 -10.14 -16.45
CA TYR A 284 2.62 -10.92 -17.59
C TYR A 284 3.81 -10.30 -18.33
N SER A 285 4.32 -9.15 -17.86
CA SER A 285 5.51 -8.53 -18.46
C SER A 285 6.78 -9.34 -18.14
N ILE A 286 7.79 -9.39 -19.02
CA ILE A 286 9.10 -9.98 -18.70
C ILE A 286 10.15 -8.86 -18.57
N THR A 287 10.95 -8.93 -17.50
CA THR A 287 12.04 -8.01 -17.16
C THR A 287 13.23 -8.13 -18.12
N GLN A 288 14.08 -7.11 -18.16
CA GLN A 288 15.25 -7.12 -19.04
C GLN A 288 16.29 -8.22 -18.69
N PRO A 289 16.62 -8.47 -17.40
CA PRO A 289 17.55 -9.55 -17.03
C PRO A 289 17.12 -10.93 -17.53
N THR A 290 15.83 -11.25 -17.46
CA THR A 290 15.30 -12.51 -18.00
C THR A 290 15.47 -12.60 -19.50
N LYS A 291 15.23 -11.51 -20.24
CA LYS A 291 15.43 -11.48 -21.69
C LYS A 291 16.89 -11.72 -22.04
N ASP A 292 17.80 -11.09 -21.32
CA ASP A 292 19.24 -11.21 -21.56
C ASP A 292 19.70 -12.67 -21.34
N LEU A 293 19.30 -13.31 -20.22
CA LEU A 293 19.61 -14.73 -19.98
C LEU A 293 19.01 -15.66 -21.05
N VAL A 294 17.70 -15.54 -21.27
CA VAL A 294 16.95 -16.48 -22.13
C VAL A 294 17.37 -16.35 -23.59
N SER A 295 17.65 -15.13 -24.07
CA SER A 295 18.12 -14.91 -25.44
C SER A 295 19.56 -15.37 -25.67
N SER A 296 20.37 -15.49 -24.61
CA SER A 296 21.76 -15.99 -24.69
C SER A 296 21.91 -17.51 -24.52
N LEU A 297 20.80 -18.26 -24.44
CA LEU A 297 20.86 -19.71 -24.25
C LEU A 297 21.51 -20.42 -25.45
N GLU A 298 22.51 -21.25 -25.18
CA GLU A 298 23.13 -22.15 -26.17
C GLU A 298 22.64 -23.61 -26.03
N GLU A 299 22.09 -23.95 -24.86
CA GLU A 299 21.62 -25.29 -24.52
C GLU A 299 20.09 -25.36 -24.48
N ASP A 300 19.53 -26.50 -24.90
CA ASP A 300 18.09 -26.73 -24.85
C ASP A 300 17.63 -26.95 -23.40
N VAL A 301 16.68 -26.13 -22.95
CA VAL A 301 16.04 -26.23 -21.64
C VAL A 301 14.58 -26.62 -21.81
N THR A 302 14.17 -27.71 -21.17
CA THR A 302 12.77 -28.17 -21.18
C THR A 302 12.10 -27.81 -19.86
N ILE A 303 10.94 -27.16 -19.94
CA ILE A 303 10.09 -26.83 -18.79
C ILE A 303 8.86 -27.72 -18.83
N TYR A 304 8.76 -28.64 -17.87
CA TYR A 304 7.59 -29.48 -17.69
C TYR A 304 6.56 -28.79 -16.80
N VAL A 305 5.32 -28.67 -17.27
CA VAL A 305 4.17 -28.22 -16.47
C VAL A 305 3.41 -29.46 -16.01
N LEU A 306 3.29 -29.65 -14.70
CA LEU A 306 2.68 -30.84 -14.11
C LEU A 306 1.16 -30.73 -14.02
N GLU A 307 0.53 -30.46 -15.16
CA GLU A 307 -0.92 -30.38 -15.35
C GLU A 307 -1.23 -30.56 -16.85
N ASN A 308 -2.50 -30.84 -17.19
CA ASN A 308 -2.97 -30.84 -18.57
C ASN A 308 -3.02 -29.41 -19.15
N GLU A 309 -2.61 -29.22 -20.41
CA GLU A 309 -2.63 -27.92 -21.11
C GLU A 309 -4.01 -27.22 -21.06
N THR A 310 -5.11 -27.97 -21.09
CA THR A 310 -6.46 -27.37 -21.04
C THR A 310 -6.92 -26.98 -19.63
N VAL A 311 -6.24 -27.46 -18.59
CA VAL A 311 -6.59 -27.26 -17.18
C VAL A 311 -5.57 -26.38 -16.46
N ALA A 312 -4.34 -26.31 -17.00
CA ALA A 312 -3.24 -25.58 -16.40
C ALA A 312 -3.57 -24.11 -16.18
N ASP A 313 -3.04 -23.53 -15.12
CA ASP A 313 -3.32 -22.17 -14.69
C ASP A 313 -2.98 -21.14 -15.78
N ASP A 314 -3.94 -20.26 -16.09
CA ASP A 314 -3.85 -19.29 -17.17
C ASP A 314 -2.64 -18.34 -17.02
N ILE A 315 -2.26 -17.98 -15.78
CA ILE A 315 -1.12 -17.09 -15.53
C ILE A 315 0.18 -17.82 -15.83
N VAL A 316 0.29 -19.08 -15.40
CA VAL A 316 1.45 -19.95 -15.67
C VAL A 316 1.62 -20.19 -17.17
N GLN A 317 0.53 -20.47 -17.90
CA GLN A 317 0.59 -20.65 -19.35
C GLN A 317 1.06 -19.37 -20.07
N GLN A 318 0.49 -18.22 -19.70
CA GLN A 318 0.85 -16.95 -20.32
C GLN A 318 2.31 -16.58 -20.09
N ILE A 319 2.84 -16.78 -18.88
CA ILE A 319 4.25 -16.45 -18.62
C ILE A 319 5.19 -17.41 -19.35
N LEU A 320 4.92 -18.72 -19.35
CA LEU A 320 5.76 -19.68 -20.04
C LEU A 320 5.78 -19.43 -21.55
N GLY A 321 4.63 -19.14 -22.17
CA GLY A 321 4.57 -18.77 -23.59
C GLY A 321 5.50 -17.60 -23.94
N ARG A 322 5.71 -16.65 -23.01
CA ARG A 322 6.68 -15.55 -23.22
C ARG A 322 8.13 -16.01 -23.18
N TYR A 323 8.48 -17.03 -22.40
CA TYR A 323 9.83 -17.60 -22.41
C TYR A 323 10.11 -18.35 -23.72
N GLU A 324 9.14 -19.14 -24.20
CA GLU A 324 9.24 -19.83 -25.48
C GLU A 324 9.34 -18.85 -26.66
N ASP A 325 8.59 -17.73 -26.62
CA ASP A 325 8.70 -16.65 -27.60
C ASP A 325 10.09 -15.98 -27.62
N LEU A 326 10.80 -15.96 -26.49
CA LEU A 326 12.09 -15.28 -26.34
C LEU A 326 13.28 -16.10 -26.88
N SER A 327 13.20 -17.42 -26.89
CA SER A 327 14.29 -18.29 -27.34
C SER A 327 13.79 -19.63 -27.86
N SER A 328 14.31 -20.06 -29.01
CA SER A 328 14.05 -21.38 -29.58
C SER A 328 14.66 -22.54 -28.78
N HIS A 329 15.52 -22.24 -27.81
CA HIS A 329 16.11 -23.24 -26.91
C HIS A 329 15.22 -23.59 -25.71
N ILE A 330 14.11 -22.86 -25.50
CA ILE A 330 13.13 -23.20 -24.47
C ILE A 330 12.02 -24.05 -25.09
N LYS A 331 11.71 -25.17 -24.44
CA LYS A 331 10.60 -26.08 -24.82
C LYS A 331 9.67 -26.28 -23.65
N ILE A 332 8.37 -26.11 -23.85
CA ILE A 332 7.36 -26.32 -22.81
C ILE A 332 6.63 -27.64 -23.07
N GLU A 333 6.53 -28.51 -22.06
CA GLU A 333 5.82 -29.78 -22.16
C GLU A 333 4.85 -29.98 -21.00
N TYR A 334 3.58 -30.24 -21.32
CA TYR A 334 2.56 -30.54 -20.31
C TYR A 334 2.55 -32.04 -19.97
N ARG A 335 2.60 -32.35 -18.67
CA ARG A 335 2.65 -33.71 -18.12
C ARG A 335 1.72 -33.82 -16.92
N ASP A 336 0.49 -34.23 -17.21
CA ASP A 336 -0.53 -34.48 -16.19
C ASP A 336 -0.08 -35.55 -15.18
N MET A 337 -0.11 -35.19 -13.89
CA MET A 337 0.25 -36.06 -12.77
C MET A 337 -0.71 -37.24 -12.59
N GLU A 338 -1.98 -37.10 -12.94
CA GLU A 338 -2.95 -38.21 -12.89
C GLU A 338 -2.60 -39.28 -13.92
N THR A 339 -2.18 -38.83 -15.11
CA THR A 339 -1.78 -39.71 -16.20
C THR A 339 -0.36 -40.29 -15.98
N TYR A 340 0.56 -39.53 -15.37
CA TYR A 340 1.96 -39.91 -15.16
C TYR A 340 2.45 -39.69 -13.71
N PRO A 341 1.94 -40.47 -12.73
CA PRO A 341 2.17 -40.21 -11.29
C PRO A 341 3.64 -40.34 -10.84
N ASN A 342 4.47 -41.07 -11.58
CA ASN A 342 5.90 -41.28 -11.25
C ASN A 342 6.85 -40.40 -12.08
N PHE A 343 6.33 -39.47 -12.90
CA PHE A 343 7.17 -38.64 -13.75
C PHE A 343 8.05 -37.68 -12.95
N ALA A 344 7.47 -36.95 -11.99
CA ALA A 344 8.19 -36.00 -11.16
C ALA A 344 9.29 -36.67 -10.31
N ALA A 345 9.07 -37.90 -9.86
CA ALA A 345 10.01 -38.69 -9.06
C ALA A 345 11.34 -39.01 -9.77
N GLN A 346 11.42 -38.79 -11.09
CA GLN A 346 12.66 -38.94 -11.86
C GLN A 346 13.60 -37.74 -11.67
N TYR A 347 13.07 -36.59 -11.24
CA TYR A 347 13.76 -35.30 -11.20
C TYR A 347 13.83 -34.70 -9.80
N THR A 348 12.90 -35.04 -8.90
CA THR A 348 12.91 -34.57 -7.51
C THR A 348 12.37 -35.62 -6.55
N LEU A 349 12.79 -35.53 -5.29
CA LEU A 349 12.24 -36.27 -4.16
C LEU A 349 11.09 -35.50 -3.46
N ASP A 350 10.90 -34.23 -3.84
CA ASP A 350 9.88 -33.37 -3.25
C ASP A 350 8.48 -33.75 -3.72
N THR A 351 7.50 -33.55 -2.83
CA THR A 351 6.08 -33.69 -3.19
C THR A 351 5.61 -32.41 -3.87
N LEU A 352 5.29 -32.50 -5.16
CA LEU A 352 4.81 -31.39 -5.96
C LEU A 352 3.28 -31.39 -6.07
N SER A 353 2.69 -30.21 -6.10
CA SER A 353 1.28 -29.96 -6.35
C SER A 353 0.96 -29.84 -7.85
N SER A 354 -0.31 -29.99 -8.24
CA SER A 354 -0.75 -29.69 -9.62
C SER A 354 -0.33 -28.27 -10.01
N ASN A 355 0.00 -28.06 -11.30
CA ASN A 355 0.57 -26.83 -11.87
C ASN A 355 2.03 -26.51 -11.46
N SER A 356 2.69 -27.37 -10.70
CA SER A 356 4.13 -27.23 -10.43
C SER A 356 4.96 -27.38 -11.71
N LEU A 357 6.18 -26.82 -11.68
CA LEU A 357 7.10 -26.81 -12.82
C LEU A 357 8.34 -27.67 -12.54
N ILE A 358 8.88 -28.32 -13.57
CA ILE A 358 10.20 -28.94 -13.53
C ILE A 358 11.02 -28.40 -14.70
N VAL A 359 12.09 -27.67 -14.40
CA VAL A 359 13.03 -27.16 -15.40
C VAL A 359 14.18 -28.16 -15.52
N VAL A 360 14.51 -28.58 -16.74
CA VAL A 360 15.51 -29.62 -17.01
C VAL A 360 16.48 -29.18 -18.10
N CYS A 361 17.78 -29.33 -17.85
CA CYS A 361 18.83 -29.27 -18.86
C CYS A 361 19.81 -30.43 -18.65
N LYS A 362 19.98 -31.28 -19.67
CA LYS A 362 20.82 -32.50 -19.61
C LYS A 362 20.45 -33.39 -18.40
N GLU A 363 21.37 -33.55 -17.43
CA GLU A 363 21.19 -34.36 -16.21
C GLU A 363 20.74 -33.54 -15.00
N LYS A 364 20.71 -32.20 -15.12
CA LYS A 364 20.31 -31.31 -14.04
C LYS A 364 18.83 -30.96 -14.16
N SER A 365 18.13 -30.98 -13.03
CA SER A 365 16.74 -30.56 -12.93
C SER A 365 16.49 -29.72 -11.68
N LYS A 366 15.55 -28.79 -11.78
CA LYS A 366 15.04 -28.00 -10.66
C LYS A 366 13.52 -28.05 -10.67
N ALA A 367 12.94 -28.51 -9.57
CA ALA A 367 11.50 -28.47 -9.35
C ALA A 367 11.08 -27.16 -8.67
N ILE A 368 9.93 -26.63 -9.06
CA ILE A 368 9.29 -25.45 -8.49
C ILE A 368 7.86 -25.86 -8.16
N ASP A 369 7.51 -25.92 -6.87
CA ASP A 369 6.13 -26.19 -6.47
C ASP A 369 5.21 -25.02 -6.84
N TYR A 370 3.96 -25.31 -7.20
CA TYR A 370 2.98 -24.29 -7.60
C TYR A 370 2.81 -23.20 -6.53
N SER A 371 2.88 -23.56 -5.24
CA SER A 371 2.79 -22.60 -4.14
C SER A 371 3.93 -21.57 -4.15
N MET A 372 5.10 -21.90 -4.70
CA MET A 372 6.25 -20.99 -4.79
C MET A 372 6.10 -19.95 -5.91
N LEU A 373 5.17 -20.15 -6.85
CA LEU A 373 4.87 -19.16 -7.88
C LEU A 373 4.07 -17.97 -7.33
N PHE A 374 3.60 -18.03 -6.09
CA PHE A 374 2.81 -16.98 -5.45
C PHE A 374 3.39 -16.63 -4.08
N GLU A 375 3.54 -15.33 -3.80
CA GLU A 375 3.74 -14.88 -2.43
C GLU A 375 2.39 -14.79 -1.73
N SER A 376 2.33 -15.19 -0.46
CA SER A 376 1.11 -15.09 0.35
C SER A 376 1.42 -14.54 1.73
N GLN A 377 0.50 -13.73 2.24
CA GLN A 377 0.57 -13.19 3.59
C GLN A 377 -0.60 -13.72 4.41
N PHE A 378 -0.30 -14.13 5.64
CA PHE A 378 -1.33 -14.58 6.58
C PHE A 378 -1.94 -13.36 7.30
N ASP A 379 -3.23 -13.11 7.06
CA ASP A 379 -3.99 -12.10 7.80
C ASP A 379 -4.47 -12.70 9.13
N TYR A 380 -3.90 -12.21 10.24
CA TYR A 380 -4.25 -12.64 11.60
C TYR A 380 -5.58 -12.07 12.11
N GLY A 381 -6.13 -11.03 11.47
CA GLY A 381 -7.44 -10.48 11.79
C GLY A 381 -8.58 -11.32 11.22
N THR A 382 -8.41 -11.83 10.00
CA THR A 382 -9.40 -12.69 9.33
C THR A 382 -9.06 -14.18 9.40
N TYR A 383 -7.88 -14.55 9.90
CA TYR A 383 -7.34 -15.92 9.91
C TYR A 383 -7.35 -16.56 8.51
N SER A 384 -6.92 -15.81 7.49
CA SER A 384 -6.87 -16.27 6.11
C SER A 384 -5.55 -15.92 5.43
N SER A 385 -5.00 -16.84 4.65
CA SER A 385 -3.87 -16.55 3.75
C SER A 385 -4.37 -15.94 2.45
N VAL A 386 -3.80 -14.80 2.07
CA VAL A 386 -4.14 -14.10 0.82
C VAL A 386 -2.86 -14.00 -0.02
N ALA A 387 -2.96 -14.37 -1.30
CA ALA A 387 -1.85 -14.19 -2.23
C ALA A 387 -1.57 -12.68 -2.40
N THR A 388 -0.35 -12.25 -2.14
CA THR A 388 0.11 -10.86 -2.17
C THR A 388 1.00 -10.55 -3.37
N GLY A 389 1.46 -11.57 -4.12
CA GLY A 389 2.19 -11.37 -5.36
C GLY A 389 2.31 -12.64 -6.21
N PHE A 390 2.74 -12.46 -7.46
CA PHE A 390 3.10 -13.51 -8.41
C PHE A 390 4.59 -13.47 -8.72
N ASP A 391 5.27 -14.59 -8.51
CA ASP A 391 6.72 -14.77 -8.61
C ASP A 391 7.12 -15.75 -9.72
N GLY A 392 6.26 -15.97 -10.70
CA GLY A 392 6.54 -16.94 -11.77
C GLY A 392 7.84 -16.64 -12.52
N GLU A 393 8.09 -15.38 -12.89
CA GLU A 393 9.29 -14.99 -13.66
C GLU A 393 10.58 -15.23 -12.87
N GLY A 394 10.59 -14.87 -11.59
CA GLY A 394 11.76 -15.04 -10.73
C GLY A 394 12.11 -16.49 -10.52
N GLN A 395 11.11 -17.33 -10.23
CA GLN A 395 11.30 -18.77 -10.04
C GLN A 395 11.76 -19.46 -11.32
N ILE A 396 11.12 -19.19 -12.46
CA ILE A 396 11.45 -19.82 -13.74
C ILE A 396 12.87 -19.42 -14.19
N THR A 397 13.20 -18.13 -14.15
CA THR A 397 14.54 -17.66 -14.58
C THR A 397 15.64 -18.19 -13.69
N SER A 398 15.41 -18.21 -12.37
CA SER A 398 16.36 -18.79 -11.42
C SER A 398 16.59 -20.27 -11.69
N ALA A 399 15.52 -21.05 -11.92
CA ALA A 399 15.62 -22.46 -12.23
C ALA A 399 16.34 -22.72 -13.57
N ILE A 400 16.14 -21.88 -14.59
CA ILE A 400 16.91 -21.94 -15.84
C ILE A 400 18.40 -21.70 -15.55
N SER A 401 18.73 -20.64 -14.79
CA SER A 401 20.11 -20.36 -14.40
C SER A 401 20.72 -21.50 -13.57
N TYR A 402 19.93 -22.16 -12.72
CA TYR A 402 20.37 -23.30 -11.90
C TYR A 402 20.76 -24.50 -12.75
N VAL A 403 19.93 -24.89 -13.72
CA VAL A 403 20.22 -26.08 -14.54
C VAL A 403 21.37 -25.87 -15.51
N LEU A 404 21.76 -24.62 -15.75
CA LEU A 404 22.88 -24.22 -16.61
C LEU A 404 24.20 -24.01 -15.84
N SER A 405 24.17 -23.83 -14.52
CA SER A 405 25.40 -23.60 -13.74
C SER A 405 26.19 -24.90 -13.55
N GLU A 406 27.52 -24.83 -13.44
CA GLU A 406 28.37 -26.02 -13.19
C GLU A 406 28.49 -26.34 -11.69
N GLU A 407 28.76 -25.33 -10.86
CA GLU A 407 28.86 -25.40 -9.38
C GLU A 407 28.08 -24.26 -8.72
N GLN A 408 27.58 -24.49 -7.49
CA GLN A 408 26.90 -23.47 -6.71
C GLN A 408 27.82 -22.92 -5.62
N PRO A 409 27.87 -21.59 -5.44
CA PRO A 409 28.57 -21.00 -4.32
C PRO A 409 27.93 -21.40 -2.99
N LYS A 410 28.79 -21.71 -2.00
CA LYS A 410 28.36 -22.12 -0.66
C LYS A 410 28.54 -21.01 0.37
N MET A 411 27.47 -20.77 1.11
CA MET A 411 27.40 -19.86 2.23
C MET A 411 27.13 -20.64 3.52
N TYR A 412 27.87 -20.34 4.59
CA TYR A 412 27.69 -21.01 5.88
C TYR A 412 27.05 -20.07 6.90
N ALA A 413 25.83 -20.38 7.34
CA ALA A 413 25.15 -19.66 8.41
C ALA A 413 25.61 -20.18 9.77
N ILE A 414 26.31 -19.34 10.53
CA ILE A 414 26.85 -19.67 11.85
C ILE A 414 25.70 -19.80 12.86
N GLN A 415 25.82 -20.81 13.72
CA GLN A 415 24.87 -21.16 14.75
C GLN A 415 25.61 -21.58 16.05
N GLY A 416 24.91 -21.50 17.18
CA GLY A 416 25.41 -21.95 18.49
C GLY A 416 25.52 -20.85 19.54
N HIS A 417 25.27 -19.59 19.16
CA HIS A 417 25.36 -18.39 19.98
C HIS A 417 24.02 -17.63 20.04
N ASN A 418 22.91 -18.35 19.85
CA ASN A 418 21.55 -17.81 19.81
C ASN A 418 21.34 -16.80 18.67
N GLU A 419 21.96 -17.06 17.51
CA GLU A 419 21.78 -16.32 16.27
C GLU A 419 20.32 -16.34 15.80
N ALA A 420 19.90 -15.27 15.13
CA ALA A 420 18.57 -15.17 14.53
C ALA A 420 18.39 -16.22 13.41
N GLU A 421 17.16 -16.71 13.26
CA GLU A 421 16.82 -17.67 12.21
C GLU A 421 16.77 -17.00 10.83
N VAL A 422 17.37 -17.65 9.84
CA VAL A 422 17.26 -17.22 8.44
C VAL A 422 15.82 -17.41 7.98
N SER A 423 15.13 -16.32 7.64
CA SER A 423 13.72 -16.39 7.24
C SER A 423 13.52 -17.21 5.96
N GLN A 424 12.31 -17.72 5.74
CA GLN A 424 11.97 -18.43 4.50
C GLN A 424 12.12 -17.51 3.28
N ARG A 425 11.84 -16.21 3.43
CA ARG A 425 12.01 -15.20 2.36
C ARG A 425 13.48 -14.99 2.03
N LEU A 426 14.36 -14.85 3.02
CA LEU A 426 15.81 -14.76 2.76
C LEU A 426 16.34 -16.06 2.14
N SER A 427 15.94 -17.21 2.68
CA SER A 427 16.30 -18.53 2.13
C SER A 427 15.87 -18.68 0.66
N SER A 428 14.66 -18.24 0.32
CA SER A 428 14.19 -18.29 -1.07
C SER A 428 14.93 -17.32 -1.99
N ARG A 429 15.32 -16.13 -1.50
CA ARG A 429 16.14 -15.17 -2.26
C ARG A 429 17.56 -15.68 -2.50
N LEU A 430 18.17 -16.34 -1.52
CA LEU A 430 19.50 -16.98 -1.65
C LEU A 430 19.45 -18.15 -2.62
N ALA A 431 18.45 -19.03 -2.48
CA ALA A 431 18.21 -20.12 -3.41
C ALA A 431 17.98 -19.60 -4.84
N LYS A 432 17.23 -18.50 -4.99
CA LYS A 432 17.03 -17.85 -6.29
C LYS A 432 18.33 -17.33 -6.91
N ALA A 433 19.23 -16.81 -6.08
CA ALA A 433 20.56 -16.38 -6.49
C ALA A 433 21.52 -17.56 -6.73
N ASN A 434 21.04 -18.81 -6.66
CA ASN A 434 21.81 -20.04 -6.78
C ASN A 434 22.89 -20.21 -5.71
N ILE A 435 22.68 -19.63 -4.52
CA ILE A 435 23.56 -19.76 -3.37
C ILE A 435 23.06 -20.89 -2.49
N ASP A 436 23.92 -21.87 -2.21
CA ASP A 436 23.64 -22.95 -1.27
C ASP A 436 23.96 -22.49 0.15
N VAL A 437 23.03 -22.70 1.08
CA VAL A 437 23.14 -22.21 2.46
C VAL A 437 23.14 -23.39 3.41
N GLU A 438 24.27 -23.65 4.04
CA GLU A 438 24.43 -24.69 5.06
C GLU A 438 24.51 -24.06 6.46
N THR A 439 23.86 -24.66 7.45
CA THR A 439 24.00 -24.22 8.84
C THR A 439 25.19 -24.89 9.50
N MET A 440 25.97 -24.13 10.27
CA MET A 440 27.20 -24.58 10.90
C MET A 440 27.26 -24.19 12.37
N GLN A 441 27.39 -25.17 13.24
CA GLN A 441 27.76 -24.95 14.64
C GLN A 441 29.27 -25.01 14.79
N LEU A 442 29.93 -23.88 15.11
CA LEU A 442 31.40 -23.77 15.16
C LEU A 442 32.06 -24.78 16.12
N LEU A 443 31.36 -25.17 17.19
CA LEU A 443 31.82 -26.20 18.14
C LEU A 443 32.08 -27.57 17.49
N ASN A 444 31.36 -27.90 16.41
CA ASN A 444 31.44 -29.20 15.74
C ASN A 444 32.57 -29.27 14.69
N TYR A 445 33.27 -28.16 14.46
CA TYR A 445 34.29 -28.05 13.41
C TYR A 445 35.62 -27.58 14.00
N GLU A 446 36.72 -28.14 13.50
CA GLU A 446 38.07 -27.68 13.87
C GLU A 446 38.41 -26.33 13.21
N LYS A 447 37.92 -26.12 11.98
CA LYS A 447 38.06 -24.87 11.20
C LYS A 447 36.86 -24.70 10.27
N ILE A 448 36.60 -23.46 9.85
CA ILE A 448 35.62 -23.19 8.79
C ILE A 448 36.12 -23.86 7.48
N PRO A 449 35.25 -24.61 6.76
CA PRO A 449 35.61 -25.29 5.52
C PRO A 449 36.20 -24.37 4.44
N GLU A 450 37.09 -24.90 3.62
CA GLU A 450 37.74 -24.13 2.54
C GLU A 450 36.82 -23.88 1.33
N ASP A 451 35.72 -24.64 1.19
CA ASP A 451 34.66 -24.41 0.20
C ASP A 451 33.67 -23.31 0.62
N ALA A 452 33.80 -22.76 1.83
CA ALA A 452 33.01 -21.63 2.30
C ALA A 452 33.43 -20.33 1.58
N GLN A 453 32.62 -19.85 0.65
CA GLN A 453 32.86 -18.56 0.00
C GLN A 453 32.50 -17.39 0.90
N CYS A 454 31.44 -17.52 1.71
CA CYS A 454 31.06 -16.51 2.69
C CYS A 454 30.46 -17.18 3.94
N ILE A 455 30.75 -16.62 5.11
CA ILE A 455 30.01 -16.95 6.35
C ILE A 455 28.95 -15.89 6.64
N PHE A 456 27.87 -16.31 7.29
CA PHE A 456 26.81 -15.43 7.76
C PHE A 456 26.70 -15.50 9.28
N ILE A 457 26.95 -14.39 9.96
CA ILE A 457 26.77 -14.25 11.40
C ILE A 457 25.55 -13.35 11.61
N PHE A 458 24.44 -13.94 12.06
CA PHE A 458 23.16 -13.24 12.11
C PHE A 458 22.71 -13.01 13.56
N ALA A 459 22.97 -11.82 14.08
CA ALA A 459 22.53 -11.33 15.37
C ALA A 459 22.81 -12.29 16.55
N PRO A 460 24.09 -12.65 16.80
CA PRO A 460 24.44 -13.46 17.96
C PRO A 460 24.08 -12.70 19.24
N THR A 461 23.49 -13.39 20.22
CA THR A 461 23.16 -12.80 21.53
C THR A 461 23.88 -13.48 22.69
N VAL A 462 24.72 -14.47 22.41
CA VAL A 462 25.59 -15.15 23.36
C VAL A 462 27.03 -14.99 22.89
N ASP A 463 27.96 -14.75 23.80
CA ASP A 463 29.34 -14.49 23.40
C ASP A 463 29.99 -15.74 22.79
N PHE A 464 30.90 -15.52 21.85
CA PHE A 464 31.69 -16.60 21.27
C PHE A 464 32.62 -17.19 22.32
N SER A 465 32.94 -18.47 22.21
CA SER A 465 34.12 -18.97 22.92
C SER A 465 35.40 -18.37 22.30
N GLN A 466 36.49 -18.32 23.07
CA GLN A 466 37.79 -17.90 22.52
C GLN A 466 38.23 -18.75 21.32
N GLU A 467 37.82 -20.03 21.30
CA GLU A 467 38.12 -20.93 20.20
C GLU A 467 37.30 -20.58 18.95
N ASP A 468 36.01 -20.28 19.11
CA ASP A 468 35.12 -19.94 18.01
C ASP A 468 35.46 -18.58 17.39
N ALA A 469 35.75 -17.57 18.22
CA ALA A 469 36.25 -16.27 17.76
C ALA A 469 37.54 -16.45 16.95
N LYS A 470 38.47 -17.29 17.43
CA LYS A 470 39.70 -17.59 16.71
C LYS A 470 39.45 -18.27 15.36
N LYS A 471 38.52 -19.24 15.27
CA LYS A 471 38.16 -19.90 14.00
C LYS A 471 37.69 -18.89 12.96
N VAL A 472 36.86 -17.92 13.36
CA VAL A 472 36.37 -16.86 12.47
C VAL A 472 37.50 -15.93 12.03
N VAL A 473 38.34 -15.47 12.96
CA VAL A 473 39.49 -14.62 12.64
C VAL A 473 40.48 -15.34 11.71
N ASP A 474 40.79 -16.61 11.96
CA ASP A 474 41.69 -17.40 11.13
C ASP A 474 41.14 -17.58 9.70
N TYR A 475 39.82 -17.77 9.55
CA TYR A 475 39.15 -17.83 8.25
C TYR A 475 39.22 -16.50 7.49
N LEU A 476 38.90 -15.38 8.16
CA LEU A 476 38.93 -14.05 7.56
C LEU A 476 40.36 -13.63 7.16
N LYS A 477 41.37 -13.96 7.97
CA LYS A 477 42.79 -13.76 7.62
C LYS A 477 43.26 -14.66 6.47
N GLY A 478 42.54 -15.74 6.19
CA GLY A 478 42.79 -16.65 5.06
C GLY A 478 42.22 -16.19 3.71
N GLY A 479 41.56 -15.03 3.66
CA GLY A 479 40.87 -14.54 2.46
C GLY A 479 39.37 -14.86 2.41
N GLY A 480 38.78 -15.33 3.50
CA GLY A 480 37.34 -15.64 3.56
C GLY A 480 36.47 -14.38 3.69
N HIS A 481 35.21 -14.46 3.25
CA HIS A 481 34.26 -13.34 3.31
C HIS A 481 33.23 -13.50 4.44
N ALA A 482 32.72 -12.41 4.99
CA ALA A 482 31.65 -12.46 5.99
C ALA A 482 30.56 -11.42 5.77
N LEU A 483 29.32 -11.87 5.91
CA LEU A 483 28.19 -11.01 6.18
C LEU A 483 27.90 -11.07 7.68
N ILE A 484 27.95 -9.92 8.35
CA ILE A 484 27.71 -9.80 9.78
C ILE A 484 26.53 -8.86 9.97
N ILE A 485 25.53 -9.32 10.71
CA ILE A 485 24.46 -8.45 11.18
C ILE A 485 24.43 -8.57 12.68
N THR A 486 24.53 -7.44 13.39
CA THR A 486 24.45 -7.41 14.85
C THR A 486 23.11 -6.84 15.28
N SER A 487 22.76 -7.09 16.53
CA SER A 487 21.58 -6.52 17.17
C SER A 487 21.98 -5.94 18.52
N TRP A 488 21.17 -5.02 19.03
CA TRP A 488 21.39 -4.52 20.38
C TRP A 488 21.09 -5.61 21.41
N THR A 489 22.08 -5.88 22.26
CA THR A 489 21.97 -6.80 23.39
C THR A 489 22.40 -6.10 24.67
N GLN A 490 21.79 -6.51 25.79
CA GLN A 490 22.22 -6.04 27.11
C GLN A 490 23.47 -6.79 27.62
N GLU A 491 23.66 -8.02 27.13
CA GLU A 491 24.84 -8.85 27.42
C GLU A 491 26.05 -8.35 26.61
N GLU A 492 27.23 -8.32 27.25
CA GLU A 492 28.50 -8.01 26.58
C GLU A 492 29.01 -9.24 25.84
N LEU A 493 29.52 -9.03 24.62
CA LEU A 493 30.01 -10.11 23.74
C LEU A 493 31.51 -9.93 23.43
N PRO A 494 32.41 -9.90 24.43
CA PRO A 494 33.80 -9.47 24.23
C PRO A 494 34.61 -10.33 23.24
N ASN A 495 34.32 -11.63 23.12
CA ASN A 495 35.05 -12.47 22.16
C ASN A 495 34.54 -12.25 20.73
N PHE A 496 33.23 -12.07 20.54
CA PHE A 496 32.66 -11.71 19.24
C PHE A 496 33.03 -10.29 18.82
N GLU A 497 32.90 -9.31 19.73
CA GLU A 497 33.34 -7.94 19.51
C GLU A 497 34.82 -7.90 19.15
N GLY A 498 35.67 -8.70 19.83
CA GLY A 498 37.09 -8.83 19.50
C GLY A 498 37.36 -9.29 18.05
N VAL A 499 36.44 -10.00 17.40
CA VAL A 499 36.53 -10.29 15.95
C VAL A 499 36.38 -9.02 15.13
N LEU A 500 35.44 -8.14 15.48
CA LEU A 500 35.24 -6.86 14.81
C LEU A 500 36.39 -5.89 15.08
N GLU A 501 36.90 -5.87 16.32
CA GLU A 501 38.03 -5.02 16.71
C GLU A 501 39.31 -5.35 15.94
N GLU A 502 39.56 -6.64 15.66
CA GLU A 502 40.68 -7.07 14.82
C GLU A 502 40.61 -6.48 13.40
N TYR A 503 39.42 -6.02 12.97
CA TYR A 503 39.15 -5.37 11.69
C TYR A 503 38.79 -3.88 11.85
N GLY A 504 39.20 -3.23 12.95
CA GLY A 504 39.13 -1.78 13.14
C GLY A 504 37.73 -1.21 13.35
N VAL A 505 36.77 -2.05 13.73
CA VAL A 505 35.36 -1.68 13.95
C VAL A 505 34.95 -2.02 15.37
N HIS A 506 34.35 -1.05 16.08
CA HIS A 506 33.80 -1.24 17.41
C HIS A 506 32.31 -0.88 17.44
N LEU A 507 31.51 -1.67 18.16
CA LEU A 507 30.12 -1.35 18.44
C LEU A 507 30.03 -0.41 19.65
N LYS A 508 29.28 0.68 19.50
CA LYS A 508 28.95 1.53 20.64
C LYS A 508 27.78 0.96 21.42
N LYS A 509 27.83 1.09 22.75
CA LYS A 509 26.75 0.65 23.65
C LYS A 509 25.49 1.52 23.43
N GLY A 510 24.29 0.93 23.40
CA GLY A 510 23.06 1.57 22.86
C GLY A 510 22.99 1.41 21.33
N ILE A 511 22.18 2.09 20.51
CA ILE A 511 20.81 2.58 20.64
C ILE A 511 20.69 3.92 19.92
N VAL A 512 20.98 3.98 18.61
CA VAL A 512 20.96 5.23 17.85
C VAL A 512 19.54 5.73 17.65
N ALA A 513 19.30 6.97 18.06
CA ALA A 513 18.12 7.75 17.74
C ALA A 513 18.49 8.89 16.79
N GLU A 514 17.61 9.19 15.85
CA GLU A 514 17.79 10.30 14.93
C GLU A 514 17.08 11.56 15.42
N GLY A 515 17.85 12.64 15.58
CA GLY A 515 17.33 13.96 15.96
C GLY A 515 16.80 14.77 14.77
N ASP A 516 17.13 14.39 13.52
CA ASP A 516 16.57 15.01 12.33
C ASP A 516 15.28 14.33 11.85
N SER A 517 14.16 15.04 11.94
CA SER A 517 12.86 14.58 11.43
C SER A 517 12.80 14.27 9.93
N SER A 518 13.81 14.63 9.12
CA SER A 518 13.90 14.18 7.73
C SER A 518 14.55 12.81 7.56
N ALA A 519 15.22 12.28 8.59
CA ALA A 519 16.01 11.06 8.55
C ALA A 519 15.44 9.92 9.44
N TYR A 520 14.18 10.04 9.88
CA TYR A 520 13.47 8.94 10.54
C TYR A 520 12.00 8.84 10.15
N TYR A 521 11.43 7.65 10.34
CA TYR A 521 10.04 7.31 10.03
C TYR A 521 9.24 7.03 11.31
N GLN A 522 8.22 7.85 11.63
CA GLN A 522 7.32 7.72 12.80
C GLN A 522 7.98 7.87 14.19
N ASN A 523 9.15 7.27 14.41
CA ASN A 523 9.86 7.19 15.68
C ASN A 523 11.36 7.50 15.47
N PRO A 524 12.04 8.24 16.36
CA PRO A 524 13.48 8.50 16.27
C PRO A 524 14.38 7.26 16.15
N PHE A 525 13.98 6.09 16.65
CA PHE A 525 14.76 4.84 16.48
C PHE A 525 14.52 4.14 15.15
N TYR A 526 13.60 4.65 14.32
CA TYR A 526 13.24 4.09 13.02
C TYR A 526 14.00 4.84 11.94
N LEU A 527 15.29 4.52 11.85
CA LEU A 527 16.27 5.30 11.09
C LEU A 527 16.06 5.13 9.59
N LEU A 528 16.14 6.25 8.87
CA LEU A 528 16.26 6.33 7.43
C LEU A 528 17.67 6.89 7.11
N PRO A 529 18.73 6.05 7.18
CA PRO A 529 20.11 6.51 7.02
C PRO A 529 20.38 7.11 5.65
N ASN A 530 21.42 7.94 5.59
CA ASN A 530 22.03 8.36 4.34
C ASN A 530 22.74 7.17 3.71
N VAL A 531 22.38 6.85 2.46
CA VAL A 531 23.04 5.82 1.66
C VAL A 531 24.23 6.44 0.95
N LEU A 532 25.43 5.98 1.27
CA LEU A 532 26.68 6.44 0.66
C LEU A 532 26.96 5.66 -0.63
N ALA A 533 27.59 6.32 -1.60
CA ALA A 533 27.84 5.74 -2.92
C ALA A 533 28.92 4.64 -2.85
N ASN A 534 28.53 3.43 -3.22
CA ASN A 534 29.39 2.24 -3.29
C ASN A 534 28.80 1.27 -4.33
N GLU A 535 29.60 0.33 -4.82
CA GLU A 535 29.13 -0.69 -5.78
C GLU A 535 27.90 -1.47 -5.29
N MET A 536 27.76 -1.68 -3.98
CA MET A 536 26.64 -2.39 -3.38
C MET A 536 25.37 -1.54 -3.21
N THR A 537 25.50 -0.20 -3.25
CA THR A 537 24.40 0.73 -2.96
C THR A 537 23.87 1.45 -4.19
N TYR A 538 24.55 1.40 -5.34
CA TYR A 538 24.13 2.14 -6.55
C TYR A 538 22.69 1.85 -7.00
N SER A 539 22.21 0.62 -6.88
CA SER A 539 20.84 0.27 -7.28
C SER A 539 19.76 0.83 -6.35
N ILE A 540 20.12 1.19 -5.11
CA ILE A 540 19.20 1.62 -4.05
C ILE A 540 19.38 3.09 -3.64
N MET A 541 20.33 3.85 -4.22
CA MET A 541 20.64 5.22 -3.80
C MET A 541 19.45 6.20 -3.80
N ASN A 542 18.44 5.95 -4.63
CA ASN A 542 17.23 6.79 -4.71
C ASN A 542 16.06 6.24 -3.88
N ARG A 543 16.31 5.26 -3.02
CA ARG A 543 15.31 4.58 -2.19
C ARG A 543 15.71 4.73 -0.72
N TYR A 544 14.72 4.67 0.16
CA TYR A 544 15.00 4.59 1.59
C TYR A 544 15.49 3.20 1.96
N ILE A 545 16.49 3.17 2.85
CA ILE A 545 16.82 2.01 3.66
C ILE A 545 16.22 2.25 5.04
N PHE A 546 15.70 1.20 5.67
CA PHE A 546 14.99 1.33 6.95
C PHE A 546 15.66 0.44 7.99
N MET A 547 16.29 1.05 9.00
CA MET A 547 17.08 0.36 10.03
C MET A 547 16.55 0.68 11.44
N PRO A 548 15.49 0.00 11.89
CA PRO A 548 14.95 0.23 13.23
C PRO A 548 15.86 -0.36 14.31
N TYR A 549 16.09 0.40 15.39
CA TYR A 549 16.89 0.00 16.56
C TYR A 549 18.36 -0.36 16.27
N ALA A 550 18.98 0.35 15.33
CA ALA A 550 20.37 0.13 14.95
C ALA A 550 21.38 0.60 16.04
N GLN A 551 22.50 -0.10 16.18
CA GLN A 551 23.64 0.35 16.97
C GLN A 551 24.58 1.24 16.15
N ALA A 552 25.36 2.08 16.83
CA ALA A 552 26.40 2.87 16.18
C ALA A 552 27.70 2.08 16.07
N ILE A 553 28.42 2.27 14.96
CA ILE A 553 29.78 1.80 14.76
C ILE A 553 30.75 2.96 14.98
N SER A 554 31.82 2.73 15.73
CA SER A 554 33.03 3.56 15.67
C SER A 554 34.11 2.84 14.87
N ILE A 555 34.77 3.60 14.00
CA ILE A 555 35.85 3.13 13.15
C ILE A 555 37.17 3.64 13.76
N GLU A 556 38.17 2.77 13.87
CA GLU A 556 39.49 3.14 14.38
C GLU A 556 40.22 4.08 13.40
N GLU A 557 40.86 5.14 13.91
CA GLU A 557 41.55 6.13 13.06
C GLU A 557 42.82 5.55 12.42
N ASP A 558 43.53 4.69 13.13
CA ASP A 558 44.82 4.12 12.74
C ASP A 558 44.71 2.60 12.48
N VAL A 559 44.12 2.23 11.36
CA VAL A 559 44.07 0.82 10.92
C VAL A 559 45.33 0.41 10.15
N ARG A 560 45.60 -0.91 10.08
CA ARG A 560 46.71 -1.46 9.28
C ARG A 560 46.57 -1.13 7.80
N SER A 561 47.68 -0.94 7.09
CA SER A 561 47.69 -0.46 5.69
C SER A 561 47.02 -1.38 4.67
N SER A 562 46.81 -2.66 5.00
CA SER A 562 46.07 -3.61 4.17
C SER A 562 44.55 -3.44 4.27
N LEU A 563 44.06 -2.70 5.27
CA LEU A 563 42.64 -2.59 5.62
C LEU A 563 42.05 -1.26 5.11
N SER A 564 40.87 -1.33 4.50
CA SER A 564 40.03 -0.20 4.11
C SER A 564 38.64 -0.38 4.70
N ILE A 565 38.11 0.64 5.37
CA ILE A 565 36.77 0.63 5.96
C ILE A 565 35.96 1.77 5.35
N GLU A 566 34.90 1.42 4.62
CA GLU A 566 33.99 2.35 3.99
C GLU A 566 32.63 2.31 4.68
N SER A 567 32.07 3.48 4.99
CA SER A 567 30.69 3.56 5.46
C SER A 567 29.73 3.40 4.29
N LEU A 568 28.74 2.52 4.43
CA LEU A 568 27.65 2.33 3.46
C LEU A 568 26.42 3.12 3.88
N LEU A 569 26.13 3.13 5.18
CA LEU A 569 24.96 3.75 5.78
C LEU A 569 25.39 4.58 7.00
N THR A 570 24.98 5.85 7.02
CA THR A 570 25.30 6.77 8.13
C THR A 570 24.07 7.54 8.58
N THR A 571 23.97 7.83 9.87
CA THR A 571 22.96 8.76 10.40
C THR A 571 23.30 10.22 10.08
N THR A 572 22.47 11.16 10.53
CA THR A 572 22.82 12.59 10.45
C THR A 572 23.66 13.05 11.64
N GLU A 573 24.23 14.24 11.56
CA GLU A 573 24.97 14.91 12.67
C GLU A 573 24.10 15.20 13.90
N LYS A 574 22.76 15.10 13.80
CA LYS A 574 21.84 15.30 14.93
C LYS A 574 21.47 13.99 15.61
N ALA A 575 21.99 12.86 15.14
CA ALA A 575 21.75 11.58 15.78
C ALA A 575 22.46 11.50 17.13
N TYR A 576 21.92 10.69 18.03
CA TYR A 576 22.47 10.49 19.37
C TYR A 576 22.28 9.05 19.84
N ILE A 577 23.14 8.60 20.75
CA ILE A 577 23.13 7.21 21.26
C ILE A 577 22.43 7.15 22.63
N LYS A 578 21.46 6.24 22.76
CA LYS A 578 20.78 5.91 24.02
C LYS A 578 21.28 4.56 24.55
N GLU A 579 22.15 4.61 25.57
CA GLU A 579 22.77 3.41 26.14
C GLU A 579 21.80 2.55 26.98
N ASN A 580 20.92 3.18 27.77
CA ASN A 580 20.12 2.50 28.81
C ASN A 580 18.65 2.25 28.39
N MET A 581 18.42 1.53 27.29
CA MET A 581 17.04 1.35 26.80
C MET A 581 16.14 0.47 27.66
N GLY A 582 16.69 -0.47 28.43
CA GLY A 582 15.92 -1.31 29.37
C GLY A 582 15.38 -0.55 30.60
N GLU A 583 15.94 0.63 30.90
CA GLU A 583 15.61 1.44 32.08
C GLU A 583 15.14 2.86 31.71
N ALA A 584 15.04 3.17 30.42
CA ALA A 584 14.70 4.51 29.94
C ALA A 584 13.25 4.90 30.27
N GLU A 585 13.07 5.98 31.03
CA GLU A 585 11.75 6.59 31.25
C GLU A 585 11.31 7.45 30.06
N THR A 586 12.26 7.93 29.24
CA THR A 586 12.00 8.77 28.07
C THR A 586 12.88 8.37 26.88
N TYR A 587 12.38 8.64 25.68
CA TYR A 587 13.07 8.40 24.41
C TYR A 587 13.68 9.67 23.81
N GLU A 588 13.60 10.79 24.55
CA GLU A 588 14.16 12.06 24.14
C GLU A 588 15.66 12.11 24.44
N LYS A 589 16.38 12.99 23.74
CA LYS A 589 17.79 13.26 23.98
C LYS A 589 17.98 13.87 25.37
N GLU A 590 18.92 13.32 26.12
CA GLU A 590 19.27 13.74 27.48
C GLU A 590 20.71 14.25 27.56
N GLU A 591 21.02 14.94 28.66
CA GLU A 591 22.36 15.45 28.92
C GLU A 591 23.31 14.27 29.22
N GLY A 592 24.26 14.02 28.32
CA GLY A 592 25.20 12.88 28.41
C GLY A 592 25.11 11.93 27.22
N ASP A 593 24.03 11.98 26.44
CA ASP A 593 23.92 11.20 25.19
C ASP A 593 24.97 11.70 24.18
N GLU A 594 25.77 10.77 23.65
CA GLU A 594 26.74 11.10 22.61
C GLU A 594 26.02 11.48 21.32
N GLU A 595 26.27 12.69 20.80
CA GLU A 595 25.70 13.21 19.56
C GLU A 595 26.73 13.25 18.44
N GLY A 596 26.33 12.85 17.23
CA GLY A 596 27.14 12.95 16.03
C GLY A 596 26.60 12.08 14.89
N SER A 597 27.29 12.12 13.75
CA SER A 597 27.05 11.18 12.65
C SER A 597 27.69 9.83 12.95
N PHE A 598 26.89 8.77 12.97
CA PHE A 598 27.34 7.41 13.24
C PHE A 598 27.16 6.50 12.01
N PRO A 599 28.21 5.78 11.59
CA PRO A 599 28.05 4.64 10.71
C PRO A 599 27.17 3.56 11.36
N ILE A 600 26.25 2.99 10.59
CA ILE A 600 25.37 1.88 11.02
C ILE A 600 25.39 0.72 10.01
N GLY A 601 26.13 0.89 8.91
CA GLY A 601 26.45 -0.14 7.95
C GLY A 601 27.80 0.17 7.30
N VAL A 602 28.71 -0.79 7.27
CA VAL A 602 30.08 -0.62 6.75
C VAL A 602 30.50 -1.78 5.85
N LEU A 603 31.38 -1.48 4.90
CA LEU A 603 32.15 -2.45 4.13
C LEU A 603 33.60 -2.39 4.59
N ILE A 604 34.12 -3.50 5.06
CA ILE A 604 35.53 -3.67 5.40
C ILE A 604 36.17 -4.51 4.31
N THR A 605 37.29 -4.04 3.76
CA THR A 605 38.07 -4.74 2.74
C THR A 605 39.51 -4.87 3.20
N GLU A 606 40.05 -6.09 3.18
CA GLU A 606 41.47 -6.33 3.45
C GLU A 606 42.15 -6.95 2.22
N ASP A 607 43.20 -6.28 1.74
CA ASP A 607 44.06 -6.77 0.66
C ASP A 607 45.19 -7.66 1.22
N LEU A 608 45.14 -8.96 0.92
CA LEU A 608 46.12 -9.96 1.30
C LEU A 608 47.12 -10.27 0.16
N GLY A 609 47.14 -9.46 -0.89
CA GLY A 609 47.98 -9.59 -2.08
C GLY A 609 47.36 -10.48 -3.16
N ASP A 610 47.29 -11.79 -2.91
CA ASP A 610 46.72 -12.75 -3.89
C ASP A 610 45.21 -12.99 -3.68
N LYS A 611 44.66 -12.50 -2.57
CA LYS A 611 43.26 -12.63 -2.16
C LYS A 611 42.78 -11.34 -1.49
N THR A 612 41.46 -11.17 -1.46
CA THR A 612 40.82 -10.06 -0.77
C THR A 612 39.80 -10.59 0.22
N THR A 613 39.84 -10.13 1.46
CA THR A 613 38.78 -10.38 2.45
C THR A 613 37.78 -9.25 2.40
N ARG A 614 36.48 -9.57 2.43
CA ARG A 614 35.39 -8.58 2.47
C ARG A 614 34.46 -8.91 3.63
N ILE A 615 34.14 -7.90 4.43
CA ILE A 615 33.17 -8.02 5.52
C ILE A 615 32.11 -6.93 5.35
N VAL A 616 30.87 -7.33 5.17
CA VAL A 616 29.72 -6.42 5.16
C VAL A 616 29.07 -6.49 6.53
N HIS A 617 29.01 -5.37 7.25
CA HIS A 617 28.47 -5.32 8.61
C HIS A 617 27.32 -4.33 8.73
N PHE A 618 26.15 -4.79 9.18
CA PHE A 618 24.98 -3.97 9.53
C PHE A 618 24.62 -4.14 11.00
N THR A 619 24.03 -3.12 11.61
CA THR A 619 23.85 -3.09 13.08
C THR A 619 22.41 -3.30 13.58
N THR A 620 21.54 -3.86 12.73
CA THR A 620 20.26 -4.41 13.20
C THR A 620 19.78 -5.54 12.31
N GLU A 621 19.30 -6.61 12.94
CA GLU A 621 18.55 -7.72 12.35
C GLU A 621 17.16 -7.34 11.88
N ASN A 622 16.54 -6.34 12.53
CA ASN A 622 15.16 -5.95 12.23
C ASN A 622 14.99 -5.43 10.80
N MET A 623 16.08 -4.95 10.18
CA MET A 623 16.09 -4.53 8.77
C MET A 623 15.65 -5.65 7.82
N LEU A 624 15.78 -6.92 8.22
CA LEU A 624 15.43 -8.09 7.39
C LEU A 624 14.09 -8.73 7.75
N THR A 625 13.34 -8.16 8.71
CA THR A 625 11.98 -8.63 8.99
C THR A 625 11.06 -8.29 7.81
N ASP A 626 10.13 -9.18 7.46
CA ASP A 626 9.28 -9.00 6.28
C ASP A 626 8.53 -7.66 6.27
N HIS A 627 8.02 -7.25 7.44
CA HIS A 627 7.32 -5.99 7.60
C HIS A 627 8.20 -4.76 7.33
N VAL A 628 9.44 -4.78 7.82
CA VAL A 628 10.39 -3.66 7.65
C VAL A 628 10.86 -3.57 6.20
N ASP A 629 11.17 -4.71 5.58
CA ASP A 629 11.60 -4.74 4.18
C ASP A 629 10.46 -4.33 3.22
N ASP A 630 9.21 -4.75 3.49
CA ASP A 630 8.04 -4.34 2.70
C ASP A 630 7.78 -2.82 2.79
N THR A 631 8.12 -2.21 3.92
CA THR A 631 8.00 -0.75 4.11
C THR A 631 8.89 0.01 3.14
N VAL A 632 10.07 -0.53 2.79
CA VAL A 632 11.01 0.05 1.81
C VAL A 632 10.95 -0.61 0.42
N SER A 633 9.85 -1.32 0.12
CA SER A 633 9.65 -2.03 -1.16
C SER A 633 10.76 -3.05 -1.48
N GLY A 634 11.37 -3.68 -0.47
CA GLY A 634 12.44 -4.66 -0.68
C GLY A 634 13.86 -4.10 -0.75
N ALA A 635 14.06 -2.81 -0.46
CA ALA A 635 15.39 -2.18 -0.58
C ALA A 635 16.41 -2.75 0.42
N ASN A 636 15.98 -3.15 1.62
CA ASN A 636 16.88 -3.73 2.61
C ASN A 636 17.35 -5.12 2.17
N MET A 637 16.42 -5.95 1.67
CA MET A 637 16.75 -7.26 1.10
C MET A 637 17.65 -7.12 -0.14
N GLU A 638 17.39 -6.13 -0.99
CA GLU A 638 18.25 -5.85 -2.15
C GLU A 638 19.67 -5.45 -1.73
N LEU A 639 19.81 -4.56 -0.72
CA LEU A 639 21.11 -4.20 -0.16
C LEU A 639 21.87 -5.41 0.39
N LEU A 640 21.17 -6.26 1.14
CA LEU A 640 21.75 -7.50 1.68
C LEU A 640 22.25 -8.40 0.55
N MET A 641 21.41 -8.62 -0.47
CA MET A 641 21.75 -9.47 -1.60
C MET A 641 22.90 -8.91 -2.41
N ASN A 642 22.99 -7.59 -2.61
CA ASN A 642 24.14 -6.93 -3.24
C ASN A 642 25.43 -7.16 -2.43
N GLY A 643 25.34 -7.14 -1.10
CA GLY A 643 26.45 -7.48 -0.22
C GLY A 643 26.93 -8.92 -0.44
N ILE A 644 26.01 -9.88 -0.40
CA ILE A 644 26.33 -11.30 -0.57
C ILE A 644 26.91 -11.59 -1.95
N THR A 645 26.30 -11.05 -3.01
CA THR A 645 26.75 -11.30 -4.40
C THR A 645 28.09 -10.63 -4.69
N SER A 646 28.44 -9.55 -4.01
CA SER A 646 29.77 -8.93 -4.11
C SER A 646 30.90 -9.79 -3.51
N MET A 647 30.55 -10.79 -2.69
CA MET A 647 31.47 -11.72 -2.01
C MET A 647 31.48 -13.11 -2.65
N VAL A 648 30.57 -13.37 -3.59
CA VAL A 648 30.35 -14.68 -4.19
C VAL A 648 30.64 -14.61 -5.69
N ASP A 649 31.76 -15.22 -6.10
CA ASP A 649 32.20 -15.25 -7.50
C ASP A 649 31.14 -15.89 -8.42
N ASN A 650 31.03 -15.40 -9.66
CA ASN A 650 30.19 -15.93 -10.74
C ASN A 650 28.67 -15.87 -10.58
N THR A 651 28.14 -15.10 -9.62
CA THR A 651 26.70 -14.78 -9.62
C THR A 651 26.49 -13.36 -10.13
N SER A 652 26.11 -13.21 -11.40
CA SER A 652 25.29 -12.03 -11.75
C SER A 652 23.91 -12.34 -11.18
N PRO A 653 23.47 -11.73 -10.07
CA PRO A 653 22.16 -12.04 -9.55
C PRO A 653 21.15 -11.56 -10.57
N ILE A 654 20.49 -12.51 -11.23
CA ILE A 654 19.23 -12.24 -11.90
C ILE A 654 18.19 -12.13 -10.78
N SER A 655 18.26 -11.05 -10.00
CA SER A 655 17.27 -10.75 -8.96
C SER A 655 16.05 -10.18 -9.66
N ILE A 656 15.15 -11.06 -10.08
CA ILE A 656 13.86 -10.64 -10.62
C ILE A 656 12.92 -10.43 -9.43
N PRO A 657 12.41 -9.21 -9.24
CA PRO A 657 11.50 -8.93 -8.15
C PRO A 657 10.16 -9.66 -8.36
N VAL A 658 9.51 -10.02 -7.25
CA VAL A 658 8.14 -10.54 -7.27
C VAL A 658 7.20 -9.45 -7.78
N LYS A 659 6.24 -9.80 -8.64
CA LYS A 659 5.20 -8.88 -9.07
C LYS A 659 4.11 -8.85 -8.00
N GLN A 660 4.15 -7.84 -7.15
CA GLN A 660 3.18 -7.68 -6.06
C GLN A 660 1.78 -7.37 -6.63
N TYR A 661 0.75 -7.98 -6.05
CA TYR A 661 -0.66 -7.65 -6.33
C TYR A 661 -1.09 -6.34 -5.65
N ASN A 662 -0.40 -5.99 -4.56
CA ASN A 662 -0.60 -4.75 -3.84
C ASN A 662 0.58 -3.82 -4.07
N VAL A 663 0.31 -2.52 -4.00
CA VAL A 663 1.37 -1.52 -4.04
C VAL A 663 2.06 -1.47 -2.67
N SER A 664 3.39 -1.39 -2.65
CA SER A 664 4.13 -1.26 -1.40
C SER A 664 3.75 0.01 -0.63
N GLN A 665 4.09 0.05 0.66
CA GLN A 665 3.87 1.25 1.47
C GLN A 665 4.78 2.41 1.00
N ASN A 666 4.25 3.62 1.09
CA ASN A 666 4.96 4.86 0.78
C ASN A 666 5.65 5.38 2.04
N ILE A 667 6.97 5.44 2.06
CA ILE A 667 7.70 6.05 3.17
C ILE A 667 7.70 7.57 3.00
N VAL A 668 7.14 8.25 4.01
CA VAL A 668 7.26 9.70 4.15
C VAL A 668 7.99 9.99 5.45
N ASN A 669 9.12 10.69 5.37
CA ASN A 669 9.80 11.14 6.58
C ASN A 669 8.91 12.05 7.43
N THR A 670 9.16 12.06 8.73
CA THR A 670 8.31 12.73 9.71
C THR A 670 8.16 14.24 9.44
N PHE A 671 9.23 14.91 9.03
CA PHE A 671 9.20 16.33 8.67
C PHE A 671 8.20 16.61 7.54
N THR A 672 8.29 15.84 6.46
CA THR A 672 7.46 16.02 5.27
C THR A 672 5.99 15.69 5.57
N ALA A 673 5.75 14.62 6.34
CA ALA A 673 4.41 14.24 6.76
C ALA A 673 3.74 15.34 7.61
N LEU A 674 4.46 15.91 8.59
CA LEU A 674 3.93 16.97 9.46
C LEU A 674 3.73 18.30 8.72
N THR A 675 4.64 18.67 7.82
CA THR A 675 4.53 19.93 7.06
C THR A 675 3.38 19.89 6.06
N LEU A 676 3.31 18.84 5.23
CA LEU A 676 2.19 18.64 4.30
C LEU A 676 0.88 18.44 5.06
N GLY A 677 0.89 17.64 6.12
CA GLY A 677 -0.27 17.42 6.97
C GLY A 677 -0.79 18.70 7.61
N GLY A 678 0.09 19.57 8.12
CA GLY A 678 -0.27 20.89 8.65
C GLY A 678 -0.86 21.83 7.60
N ILE A 679 -0.32 21.82 6.37
CA ILE A 679 -0.84 22.62 5.26
C ILE A 679 -2.26 22.16 4.87
N LEU A 680 -2.43 20.86 4.64
CA LEU A 680 -3.69 20.26 4.19
C LEU A 680 -4.78 20.31 5.27
N THR A 681 -4.40 20.05 6.52
CA THR A 681 -5.34 19.96 7.64
C THR A 681 -5.68 21.33 8.24
N ILE A 682 -4.71 22.22 8.42
CA ILE A 682 -4.91 23.46 9.17
C ILE A 682 -4.94 24.65 8.23
N PHE A 683 -3.87 24.86 7.45
CA PHE A 683 -3.69 26.10 6.70
C PHE A 683 -4.79 26.31 5.66
N ILE A 684 -5.06 25.33 4.80
CA ILE A 684 -6.07 25.44 3.73
C ILE A 684 -7.49 25.62 4.31
N PRO A 685 -7.97 24.77 5.24
CA PRO A 685 -9.29 24.95 5.84
C PRO A 685 -9.45 26.29 6.58
N LEU A 686 -8.43 26.69 7.35
CA LEU A 686 -8.49 27.94 8.11
C LEU A 686 -8.49 29.16 7.18
N ALA A 687 -7.69 29.16 6.12
CA ALA A 687 -7.68 30.23 5.11
C ALA A 687 -9.06 30.38 4.44
N LEU A 688 -9.73 29.26 4.13
CA LEU A 688 -11.10 29.28 3.61
C LEU A 688 -12.10 29.87 4.61
N LEU A 689 -12.03 29.46 5.88
CA LEU A 689 -12.91 29.99 6.93
C LEU A 689 -12.70 31.49 7.15
N ILE A 690 -11.44 31.94 7.26
CA ILE A 690 -11.09 33.37 7.39
C ILE A 690 -11.62 34.15 6.20
N THR A 691 -11.44 33.64 4.97
CA THR A 691 -11.98 34.27 3.76
C THR A 691 -13.49 34.40 3.83
N GLY A 692 -14.20 33.35 4.26
CA GLY A 692 -15.64 33.39 4.47
C GLY A 692 -16.10 34.42 5.50
N ILE A 693 -15.39 34.53 6.63
CA ILE A 693 -15.66 35.54 7.67
C ILE A 693 -15.45 36.95 7.13
N ILE A 694 -14.35 37.19 6.40
CA ILE A 694 -14.03 38.50 5.81
C ILE A 694 -15.12 38.91 4.81
N VAL A 695 -15.54 37.99 3.92
CA VAL A 695 -16.58 38.26 2.93
C VAL A 695 -17.92 38.57 3.62
N TRP A 696 -18.28 37.79 4.63
CA TRP A 696 -19.50 38.01 5.42
C TRP A 696 -19.47 39.36 6.17
N ALA A 697 -18.35 39.69 6.82
CA ALA A 697 -18.19 40.93 7.58
C ALA A 697 -18.18 42.17 6.69
N ARG A 698 -17.50 42.13 5.53
CA ARG A 698 -17.50 43.22 4.54
C ARG A 698 -18.90 43.49 3.99
N ARG A 699 -19.70 42.44 3.80
CA ARG A 699 -21.09 42.60 3.37
C ARG A 699 -21.95 43.25 4.44
N ARG A 700 -21.78 42.92 5.71
CA ARG A 700 -22.61 43.49 6.79
C ARG A 700 -22.35 44.98 7.05
N LYS A 701 -21.18 45.49 6.62
CA LYS A 701 -20.82 46.92 6.68
C LYS A 701 -21.33 47.74 5.48
N LYS A 702 -21.82 47.09 4.41
CA LYS A 702 -22.48 47.74 3.27
C LYS A 702 -23.99 47.54 3.38
#